data_AF-A0A9X8HCM0-F1
#
_entry.id   AF-A0A9X8HCM0-F1
#
_cell.length_a   1.000
_cell.length_b   1.000
_cell.length_c   1.000
_cell.angle_alpha   90.00
_cell.angle_beta   90.00
_cell.angle_gamma   90.00
#
_symmetry.space_group_name_H-M   'P 1'
#
loop_
_entity.id
_entity.type
_entity.pdbx_description
1 polymer ?
#
loop_
_entity_poly.entity_id
_entity_poly.type
_entity_poly.pdbx_seq_one_letter_code
_entity_poly.pdbx_strand_id
1 'polypeptide(L)'
;MLVILYLRQRVVGQGLVGYHIRFEAKQSRDHCRLLFCTTGILVRLMQSNPTLRGIQYVIVDEIHERDVHTDVLLGLLRRVLVSTSHVRIVLMSATLHADMFVSYFADARVVSVPGRLFPVQTLYLEDAIETTQHVVFDGSRCCRRRTDAESRYNLHVSGRGGRVSTQVLTWRDADVVNHRPLPSSSPTPRDIPSREGYSDHTLAMMDKVDASVINYDLIQDLVEHLVLKSASTNHHGAILIFLSGRGEIRTLVDQLRGHRRLSAACVFVPVHASLSSEDQHRVFTPSPPHHTKVIVSTNIAETSLTIDDVTVVIDAGRVKHMRHDAKTHTSYLTEGWISQANAKQRAGRAGRVRAGTCYRLYPRDLFEHGMSAQPVAEIHRAPLTGLTLQLHALLQTQEAGSVDRFWTDMLEPPSSQAVEDATSELVQLGALANGNPLSDDDADDTSTNLTLTPLGQHLAQLPLDARIGKMLLFASIFGVSRPVSIVAAILESKSLFVASNGHHAAVDAARRGFATLNSDLLTDLAAFLAWEDTRQDGAFCQKHCLHRVGLVEVQHLAASFERLLVDLGFVQPTTSRQPTKPVDMVVVAAVVAAGLYPNVVFVDKSTSSSTTSSRLTFWDRRKQVYMHPSSINCGVPISSAYLGYHIKLVTSSKVYLPVSSAVTPLALALFGGHLEYPWTTFLDRTSHATVDQWIQLPCAGRTVMLVTELRRRLADLLQRTTAFGRYGCKLATPSAMEPQDRALVDAVIRLWRDEGAQITCAPNS
;
A
#
# COMPACT_ATOMS: atom_id res chain seq x y z
N MET A 1 -4.22 9.38 -10.70
CA MET A 1 -3.88 10.75 -11.15
C MET A 1 -3.11 10.76 -12.46
N LEU A 2 -3.46 11.67 -13.36
CA LEU A 2 -3.04 11.71 -14.76
C LEU A 2 -2.25 12.99 -15.03
N VAL A 3 -1.08 12.87 -15.64
CA VAL A 3 -0.28 13.98 -16.12
C VAL A 3 -0.22 13.95 -17.63
N ILE A 4 -0.50 15.08 -18.28
CA ILE A 4 -0.48 15.20 -19.74
C ILE A 4 0.75 16.00 -20.16
N LEU A 5 1.59 15.40 -21.01
CA LEU A 5 2.77 16.05 -21.60
C LEU A 5 2.55 16.34 -23.08
N TYR A 6 2.78 17.58 -23.50
CA TYR A 6 2.72 17.99 -24.92
C TYR A 6 4.10 18.11 -25.59
N LEU A 7 4.34 17.36 -26.68
CA LEU A 7 5.63 17.29 -27.43
C LEU A 7 5.49 17.82 -28.89
N ARG A 8 6.56 18.43 -29.46
CA ARG A 8 6.54 19.23 -30.72
C ARG A 8 6.55 18.43 -32.06
N GLN A 9 6.27 19.15 -33.17
CA GLN A 9 5.84 18.80 -34.55
C GLN A 9 6.77 17.92 -35.45
N ARG A 10 6.24 16.94 -36.24
CA ARG A 10 6.01 16.95 -37.72
C ARG A 10 5.27 15.67 -38.21
N VAL A 11 4.52 15.80 -39.33
CA VAL A 11 3.89 14.85 -40.30
C VAL A 11 3.12 13.59 -39.82
N VAL A 12 2.04 13.26 -40.54
CA VAL A 12 0.95 12.30 -40.28
C VAL A 12 1.35 10.83 -40.44
N GLY A 13 1.04 10.01 -39.43
CA GLY A 13 1.11 8.53 -39.46
C GLY A 13 1.34 7.93 -38.06
N GLN A 14 0.37 7.16 -37.55
CA GLN A 14 0.33 6.37 -36.29
C GLN A 14 0.62 7.07 -34.92
N GLY A 15 -0.49 7.31 -34.19
CA GLY A 15 -0.56 7.45 -32.72
C GLY A 15 -0.10 8.77 -32.11
N LEU A 16 -0.88 9.85 -32.23
CA LEU A 16 -0.60 11.15 -31.58
C LEU A 16 -0.67 11.11 -30.05
N VAL A 17 -1.37 10.12 -29.49
CA VAL A 17 -1.64 9.97 -28.06
C VAL A 17 -1.03 8.68 -27.56
N GLY A 18 -0.35 8.74 -26.43
CA GLY A 18 0.19 7.58 -25.74
C GLY A 18 -0.12 7.61 -24.24
N TYR A 19 0.18 6.52 -23.55
CA TYR A 19 0.20 6.48 -22.10
C TYR A 19 1.44 5.79 -21.55
N HIS A 20 1.82 6.15 -20.33
CA HIS A 20 2.90 5.54 -19.57
C HIS A 20 2.47 5.38 -18.10
N ILE A 21 2.23 4.13 -17.72
CA ILE A 21 1.94 3.73 -16.34
C ILE A 21 3.05 2.80 -15.83
N ARG A 22 3.04 2.45 -14.54
CA ARG A 22 4.05 1.57 -13.94
C ARG A 22 4.11 0.24 -14.73
N PHE A 23 5.31 -0.12 -15.23
CA PHE A 23 5.61 -1.31 -16.04
C PHE A 23 4.99 -1.39 -17.45
N GLU A 24 4.21 -0.41 -17.88
CA GLU A 24 3.57 -0.43 -19.19
C GLU A 24 3.61 0.96 -19.85
N ALA A 25 4.18 1.03 -21.04
CA ALA A 25 4.18 2.23 -21.86
C ALA A 25 3.72 1.88 -23.27
N LYS A 26 2.67 2.56 -23.74
CA LYS A 26 2.21 2.52 -25.13
C LYS A 26 2.28 3.92 -25.70
N GLN A 27 3.38 4.22 -26.37
CA GLN A 27 3.62 5.50 -27.02
C GLN A 27 4.47 5.31 -28.28
N SER A 28 4.15 6.08 -29.31
CA SER A 28 4.98 6.17 -30.52
C SER A 28 6.18 7.10 -30.25
N ARG A 29 7.41 6.61 -30.44
CA ARG A 29 8.63 7.41 -30.18
C ARG A 29 8.72 8.64 -31.08
N ASP A 30 8.26 8.53 -32.32
CA ASP A 30 8.44 9.56 -33.34
C ASP A 30 7.20 10.46 -33.50
N HIS A 31 6.03 10.06 -32.98
CA HIS A 31 4.76 10.73 -33.25
C HIS A 31 3.92 11.09 -32.01
N CYS A 32 4.28 10.61 -30.81
CA CYS A 32 3.52 10.92 -29.60
C CYS A 32 3.63 12.40 -29.24
N ARG A 33 2.50 13.11 -29.27
CA ARG A 33 2.40 14.53 -28.90
C ARG A 33 1.64 14.75 -27.62
N LEU A 34 0.86 13.78 -27.16
CA LEU A 34 0.10 13.82 -25.93
C LEU A 34 0.40 12.55 -25.14
N LEU A 35 1.15 12.66 -24.06
CA LEU A 35 1.45 11.51 -23.19
C LEU A 35 0.68 11.62 -21.89
N PHE A 36 -0.18 10.65 -21.63
CA PHE A 36 -0.82 10.43 -20.34
C PHE A 36 0.10 9.60 -19.44
N CYS A 37 0.53 10.11 -18.30
CA CYS A 37 1.33 9.33 -17.37
C CYS A 37 0.86 9.47 -15.93
N THR A 38 1.27 8.55 -15.06
CA THR A 38 1.06 8.73 -13.62
C THR A 38 2.05 9.76 -13.08
N THR A 39 1.69 10.42 -11.97
CA THR A 39 2.54 11.42 -11.30
C THR A 39 3.94 10.88 -11.01
N GLY A 40 4.05 9.65 -10.49
CA GLY A 40 5.33 8.99 -10.23
C GLY A 40 6.20 8.78 -11.48
N ILE A 41 5.62 8.55 -12.67
CA ILE A 41 6.39 8.46 -13.92
C ILE A 41 6.98 9.81 -14.29
N LEU A 42 6.25 10.91 -14.11
CA LEU A 42 6.79 12.26 -14.37
C LEU A 42 7.89 12.62 -13.37
N VAL A 43 7.70 12.36 -12.07
CA VAL A 43 8.75 12.59 -11.05
C VAL A 43 10.04 11.84 -11.42
N ARG A 44 9.93 10.61 -11.91
CA ARG A 44 11.07 9.84 -12.40
C ARG A 44 11.69 10.41 -13.68
N LEU A 45 10.87 10.88 -14.62
CA LEU A 45 11.37 11.56 -15.82
C LEU A 45 12.24 12.78 -15.44
N MET A 46 11.82 13.53 -14.42
CA MET A 46 12.56 14.69 -13.90
C MET A 46 13.94 14.34 -13.33
N GLN A 47 14.19 13.10 -12.92
CA GLN A 47 15.54 12.66 -12.51
C GLN A 47 16.54 12.72 -13.66
N SER A 48 16.10 12.35 -14.87
CA SER A 48 16.92 12.40 -16.08
C SER A 48 16.82 13.73 -16.83
N ASN A 49 15.71 14.45 -16.64
CA ASN A 49 15.39 15.69 -17.34
C ASN A 49 14.80 16.72 -16.36
N PRO A 50 15.61 17.28 -15.45
CA PRO A 50 15.11 18.13 -14.35
C PRO A 50 14.51 19.45 -14.83
N THR A 51 14.91 19.92 -16.03
CA THR A 51 14.37 21.13 -16.66
C THR A 51 13.22 20.84 -17.63
N LEU A 52 12.76 19.58 -17.72
CA LEU A 52 11.69 19.14 -18.62
C LEU A 52 11.91 19.62 -20.07
N ARG A 53 13.15 19.54 -20.58
CA ARG A 53 13.48 19.88 -21.96
C ARG A 53 12.65 19.03 -22.92
N GLY A 54 12.12 19.67 -23.96
CA GLY A 54 11.25 19.04 -24.96
C GLY A 54 9.76 19.00 -24.60
N ILE A 55 9.40 19.30 -23.35
CA ILE A 55 8.00 19.39 -22.90
C ILE A 55 7.60 20.86 -22.82
N GLN A 56 6.47 21.21 -23.44
CA GLN A 56 5.95 22.59 -23.43
C GLN A 56 4.85 22.81 -22.39
N TYR A 57 4.04 21.77 -22.16
CA TYR A 57 2.89 21.83 -21.28
C TYR A 57 2.93 20.61 -20.35
N VAL A 58 2.74 20.87 -19.06
CA VAL A 58 2.47 19.87 -18.04
C VAL A 58 1.09 20.15 -17.48
N ILE A 59 0.16 19.22 -17.68
CA ILE A 59 -1.19 19.31 -17.11
C ILE A 59 -1.26 18.33 -15.95
N VAL A 60 -1.53 18.82 -14.76
CA VAL A 60 -1.66 18.03 -13.54
C VAL A 60 -3.15 17.96 -13.21
N ASP A 61 -3.75 16.79 -13.40
CA ASP A 61 -5.20 16.58 -13.20
C ASP A 61 -5.54 16.13 -11.77
N GLU A 62 -6.78 16.30 -11.33
CA GLU A 62 -7.29 15.78 -10.04
C GLU A 62 -6.51 16.25 -8.79
N ILE A 63 -5.93 17.45 -8.80
CA ILE A 63 -5.08 17.96 -7.70
C ILE A 63 -5.79 18.04 -6.33
N HIS A 64 -7.12 18.01 -6.31
CA HIS A 64 -7.92 18.03 -5.09
C HIS A 64 -7.93 16.70 -4.34
N GLU A 65 -7.46 15.59 -4.94
CA GLU A 65 -7.28 14.33 -4.22
C GLU A 65 -6.18 14.44 -3.15
N ARG A 66 -5.29 15.45 -3.26
CA ARG A 66 -4.18 15.71 -2.34
C ARG A 66 -3.33 14.46 -2.06
N ASP A 67 -3.07 13.72 -3.13
CA ASP A 67 -2.16 12.57 -3.17
C ASP A 67 -0.70 13.03 -2.92
N VAL A 68 0.07 12.21 -2.22
CA VAL A 68 1.41 12.61 -1.78
C VAL A 68 2.40 12.82 -2.93
N HIS A 69 2.33 12.01 -3.99
CA HIS A 69 3.21 12.18 -5.16
C HIS A 69 2.84 13.44 -5.95
N THR A 70 1.57 13.81 -5.93
CA THR A 70 1.04 15.02 -6.55
C THR A 70 1.57 16.27 -5.88
N ASP A 71 1.43 16.37 -4.55
CA ASP A 71 1.90 17.53 -3.80
C ASP A 71 3.42 17.68 -3.99
N VAL A 72 4.20 16.58 -4.00
CA VAL A 72 5.65 16.62 -4.29
C VAL A 72 5.92 17.07 -5.73
N LEU A 73 5.17 16.56 -6.71
CA LEU A 73 5.29 17.00 -8.10
C LEU A 73 5.04 18.50 -8.22
N LEU A 74 4.02 19.05 -7.53
CA LEU A 74 3.74 20.49 -7.53
C LEU A 74 4.92 21.30 -6.97
N GLY A 75 5.54 20.83 -5.88
CA GLY A 75 6.74 21.46 -5.32
C GLY A 75 7.92 21.45 -6.30
N LEU A 76 8.17 20.32 -6.97
CA LEU A 76 9.21 20.21 -7.99
C LEU A 76 8.94 21.12 -9.19
N LEU A 77 7.69 21.14 -9.67
CA LEU A 77 7.25 21.98 -10.78
C LEU A 77 7.37 23.47 -10.48
N ARG A 78 7.10 23.89 -9.23
CA ARG A 78 7.33 25.27 -8.78
C ARG A 78 8.80 25.68 -8.92
N ARG A 79 9.75 24.79 -8.57
CA ARG A 79 11.19 25.03 -8.80
C ARG A 79 11.56 25.08 -10.28
N VAL A 80 10.92 24.27 -11.12
CA VAL A 80 11.11 24.32 -12.59
C VAL A 80 10.64 25.65 -13.19
N LEU A 81 9.53 26.21 -12.70
CA LEU A 81 9.04 27.51 -13.14
C LEU A 81 9.98 28.66 -12.79
N VAL A 82 10.68 28.58 -11.66
CA VAL A 82 11.69 29.59 -11.27
C VAL A 82 12.93 29.49 -12.16
N SER A 83 13.32 28.27 -12.56
CA SER A 83 14.55 28.03 -13.33
C SER A 83 14.38 28.10 -14.85
N THR A 84 13.16 27.94 -15.38
CA THR A 84 12.91 27.84 -16.82
C THR A 84 11.61 28.56 -17.23
N SER A 85 11.63 29.22 -18.39
CA SER A 85 10.47 29.95 -18.94
C SER A 85 9.76 29.22 -20.10
N HIS A 86 10.25 28.05 -20.54
CA HIS A 86 9.67 27.33 -21.69
C HIS A 86 8.50 26.40 -21.34
N VAL A 87 8.35 26.03 -20.06
CA VAL A 87 7.28 25.13 -19.59
C VAL A 87 6.10 25.94 -19.10
N ARG A 88 4.89 25.54 -19.51
CA ARG A 88 3.63 26.02 -18.95
C ARG A 88 2.96 24.92 -18.15
N ILE A 89 2.38 25.29 -17.01
CA ILE A 89 1.74 24.35 -16.09
C ILE A 89 0.27 24.66 -16.01
N VAL A 90 -0.56 23.63 -16.14
CA VAL A 90 -2.02 23.71 -16.00
C VAL A 90 -2.42 22.77 -14.85
N LEU A 91 -3.09 23.32 -13.85
CA LEU A 91 -3.60 22.56 -12.72
C LEU A 91 -5.11 22.39 -12.91
N MET A 92 -5.61 21.15 -12.88
CA MET A 92 -7.03 20.85 -13.02
C MET A 92 -7.58 20.29 -11.71
N SER A 93 -8.76 20.78 -11.32
CA SER A 93 -9.46 20.39 -10.10
C SER A 93 -10.96 20.37 -10.34
N ALA A 94 -11.66 19.37 -9.78
CA ALA A 94 -13.12 19.31 -9.78
C ALA A 94 -13.75 20.15 -8.65
N THR A 95 -12.99 20.60 -7.65
CA THR A 95 -13.51 21.32 -6.47
C THR A 95 -13.17 22.81 -6.50
N LEU A 96 -14.04 23.62 -5.87
CA LEU A 96 -14.02 25.10 -5.91
C LEU A 96 -12.90 25.79 -5.10
N HIS A 97 -12.07 25.08 -4.36
CA HIS A 97 -11.03 25.69 -3.51
C HIS A 97 -9.70 25.85 -4.25
N ALA A 98 -9.67 26.79 -5.20
CA ALA A 98 -8.46 27.13 -5.96
C ALA A 98 -7.48 28.01 -5.18
N ASP A 99 -7.94 28.72 -4.14
CA ASP A 99 -7.20 29.80 -3.46
C ASP A 99 -5.85 29.34 -2.90
N MET A 100 -5.80 28.13 -2.34
CA MET A 100 -4.57 27.55 -1.80
C MET A 100 -3.53 27.32 -2.90
N PHE A 101 -3.92 26.79 -4.05
CA PHE A 101 -3.03 26.58 -5.20
C PHE A 101 -2.62 27.90 -5.85
N VAL A 102 -3.54 28.87 -5.92
CA VAL A 102 -3.25 30.23 -6.44
C VAL A 102 -2.20 30.91 -5.57
N SER A 103 -2.38 30.87 -4.24
CA SER A 103 -1.44 31.43 -3.28
C SER A 103 -0.06 30.77 -3.38
N TYR A 104 -0.02 29.45 -3.60
CA TYR A 104 1.22 28.70 -3.71
C TYR A 104 2.04 29.01 -4.97
N PHE A 105 1.37 29.20 -6.11
CA PHE A 105 2.03 29.48 -7.40
C PHE A 105 2.17 30.97 -7.75
N ALA A 106 1.74 31.88 -6.87
CA ALA A 106 1.91 33.35 -6.85
C ALA A 106 1.50 34.17 -8.10
N ASP A 107 1.30 33.55 -9.27
CA ASP A 107 0.90 34.17 -10.55
C ASP A 107 -0.18 33.35 -11.28
N ALA A 108 -0.79 32.37 -10.61
CA ALA A 108 -1.72 31.44 -11.25
C ALA A 108 -3.05 32.13 -11.60
N ARG A 109 -3.47 32.00 -12.87
CA ARG A 109 -4.79 32.43 -13.34
C ARG A 109 -5.79 31.30 -13.20
N VAL A 110 -6.93 31.59 -12.58
CA VAL A 110 -8.04 30.63 -12.43
C VAL A 110 -9.01 30.78 -13.59
N VAL A 111 -9.30 29.67 -14.27
CA VAL A 111 -10.36 29.58 -15.27
C VAL A 111 -11.42 28.61 -14.75
N SER A 112 -12.63 29.11 -14.51
CA SER A 112 -13.76 28.28 -14.10
C SER A 112 -14.50 27.77 -15.32
N VAL A 113 -14.57 26.45 -15.48
CA VAL A 113 -15.36 25.79 -16.54
C VAL A 113 -16.66 25.29 -15.90
N PRO A 114 -17.83 25.88 -16.24
CA PRO A 114 -19.09 25.47 -15.65
C PRO A 114 -19.41 24.03 -16.06
N GLY A 115 -19.60 23.15 -15.08
CA GLY A 115 -20.05 21.78 -15.32
C GLY A 115 -21.51 21.74 -15.78
N ARG A 116 -21.84 20.83 -16.70
CA ARG A 116 -23.22 20.52 -17.11
C ARG A 116 -23.73 19.29 -16.35
N LEU A 117 -23.78 19.37 -15.01
CA LEU A 117 -24.43 18.32 -14.22
C LEU A 117 -25.92 18.63 -14.12
N PHE A 118 -26.72 17.58 -14.22
CA PHE A 118 -28.14 17.64 -13.90
C PHE A 118 -28.32 17.78 -12.38
N PRO A 119 -29.43 18.37 -11.93
CA PRO A 119 -29.69 18.53 -10.50
C PRO A 119 -29.73 17.17 -9.78
N VAL A 120 -29.09 17.11 -8.61
CA VAL A 120 -29.11 15.93 -7.73
C VAL A 120 -29.80 16.31 -6.42
N GLN A 121 -30.93 15.67 -6.13
CA GLN A 121 -31.59 15.81 -4.84
C GLN A 121 -30.77 15.06 -3.78
N THR A 122 -30.38 15.77 -2.71
CA THR A 122 -29.65 15.16 -1.59
C THR A 122 -30.61 14.92 -0.43
N LEU A 123 -30.63 13.68 0.05
CA LEU A 123 -31.41 13.19 1.17
C LEU A 123 -30.44 12.63 2.22
N TYR A 124 -30.81 12.70 3.50
CA TYR A 124 -30.01 12.26 4.64
C TYR A 124 -30.60 11.03 5.32
N LEU A 125 -30.01 10.62 6.45
CA LEU A 125 -30.41 9.40 7.16
C LEU A 125 -31.87 9.47 7.60
N GLU A 126 -32.30 10.61 8.13
CA GLU A 126 -33.67 10.89 8.52
C GLU A 126 -34.66 10.71 7.36
N ASP A 127 -34.32 11.18 6.16
CA ASP A 127 -35.12 11.00 4.94
C ASP A 127 -35.19 9.53 4.51
N ALA A 128 -34.07 8.79 4.63
CA ALA A 128 -34.00 7.38 4.29
C ALA A 128 -34.87 6.52 5.22
N ILE A 129 -34.84 6.81 6.51
CA ILE A 129 -35.70 6.15 7.52
C ILE A 129 -37.16 6.49 7.26
N GLU A 130 -37.50 7.76 7.02
CA GLU A 130 -38.87 8.18 6.71
C GLU A 130 -39.40 7.52 5.42
N THR A 131 -38.56 7.40 4.39
CA THR A 131 -38.96 6.80 3.10
C THR A 131 -39.19 5.29 3.21
N THR A 132 -38.38 4.60 4.00
CA THR A 132 -38.41 3.13 4.13
C THR A 132 -39.26 2.65 5.29
N GLN A 133 -39.57 3.52 6.25
CA GLN A 133 -40.15 3.18 7.56
C GLN A 133 -39.31 2.12 8.29
N HIS A 134 -37.99 2.15 8.09
CA HIS A 134 -37.05 1.18 8.67
C HIS A 134 -37.05 1.25 10.20
N VAL A 135 -37.03 0.07 10.84
CA VAL A 135 -37.05 -0.06 12.30
C VAL A 135 -35.67 -0.48 12.81
N VAL A 136 -35.10 0.33 13.70
CA VAL A 136 -33.86 0.00 14.42
C VAL A 136 -34.22 -0.78 15.69
N PHE A 137 -33.98 -2.08 15.67
CA PHE A 137 -34.25 -2.95 16.82
C PHE A 137 -33.27 -2.70 17.97
N ASP A 138 -33.77 -2.72 19.20
CA ASP A 138 -32.94 -2.63 20.40
C ASP A 138 -31.98 -3.83 20.48
N GLY A 139 -30.70 -3.55 20.71
CA GLY A 139 -29.63 -4.58 20.71
C GLY A 139 -29.10 -4.96 19.33
N SER A 140 -29.67 -4.42 18.24
CA SER A 140 -29.07 -4.52 16.91
C SER A 140 -27.72 -3.79 16.85
N ARG A 141 -26.88 -4.14 15.85
CA ARG A 141 -25.54 -3.55 15.70
C ARG A 141 -25.56 -2.05 15.40
N CYS A 142 -26.63 -1.57 14.77
CA CYS A 142 -26.83 -0.18 14.39
C CYS A 142 -27.65 0.60 15.44
N CYS A 143 -27.92 0.04 16.61
CA CYS A 143 -28.55 0.74 17.73
C CYS A 143 -27.48 1.29 18.69
N ARG A 144 -27.60 2.56 19.07
CA ARG A 144 -26.80 3.19 20.13
C ARG A 144 -27.01 2.38 21.42
N ARG A 145 -25.91 1.97 22.06
CA ARG A 145 -25.96 1.28 23.35
C ARG A 145 -26.02 2.30 24.48
N ARG A 146 -26.87 2.07 25.50
CA ARG A 146 -26.87 2.90 26.72
C ARG A 146 -25.55 2.69 27.46
N THR A 147 -24.91 3.81 27.81
CA THR A 147 -23.66 3.94 28.58
C THR A 147 -23.72 3.14 29.87
N ASP A 148 -22.93 2.06 29.96
CA ASP A 148 -22.49 1.33 31.18
C ASP A 148 -22.06 -0.13 30.88
N ALA A 149 -22.17 -0.61 29.65
CA ALA A 149 -21.76 -1.97 29.28
C ALA A 149 -20.34 -2.03 28.71
N GLU A 150 -19.53 -2.99 29.20
CA GLU A 150 -18.25 -3.37 28.58
C GLU A 150 -18.44 -3.61 27.07
N SER A 151 -17.79 -2.76 26.27
CA SER A 151 -18.03 -2.69 24.84
C SER A 151 -17.24 -3.75 24.12
N ARG A 152 -17.97 -4.68 23.49
CA ARG A 152 -17.42 -5.72 22.64
C ARG A 152 -17.45 -5.32 21.16
N TYR A 153 -16.30 -5.17 20.50
CA TYR A 153 -16.23 -4.87 19.06
C TYR A 153 -15.54 -5.98 18.29
N ASN A 154 -16.21 -6.46 17.24
CA ASN A 154 -15.69 -7.48 16.36
C ASN A 154 -14.88 -6.82 15.24
N LEU A 155 -13.58 -6.65 15.44
CA LEU A 155 -12.70 -6.13 14.41
C LEU A 155 -12.47 -7.23 13.38
N HIS A 156 -12.94 -6.97 12.16
CA HIS A 156 -12.70 -7.79 10.99
C HIS A 156 -11.35 -7.40 10.38
N VAL A 157 -10.29 -8.08 10.81
CA VAL A 157 -8.95 -7.92 10.23
C VAL A 157 -8.91 -8.70 8.93
N SER A 158 -9.00 -7.99 7.81
CA SER A 158 -8.80 -8.57 6.49
C SER A 158 -7.31 -8.87 6.25
N GLY A 159 -6.96 -10.14 6.23
CA GLY A 159 -5.64 -10.64 5.84
C GLY A 159 -5.54 -10.91 4.34
N ARG A 160 -4.35 -11.29 3.88
CA ARG A 160 -4.14 -11.77 2.50
C ARG A 160 -5.03 -12.99 2.20
N GLY A 161 -5.56 -13.09 0.98
CA GLY A 161 -6.39 -14.22 0.53
C GLY A 161 -7.88 -14.11 0.84
N GLY A 162 -8.38 -12.92 1.18
CA GLY A 162 -9.80 -12.71 1.49
C GLY A 162 -10.22 -13.26 2.86
N ARG A 163 -9.24 -13.58 3.71
CA ARG A 163 -9.46 -14.04 5.08
C ARG A 163 -9.88 -12.87 5.95
N VAL A 164 -10.94 -13.03 6.73
CA VAL A 164 -11.40 -12.05 7.69
C VAL A 164 -11.27 -12.68 9.08
N SER A 165 -10.30 -12.23 9.88
CA SER A 165 -10.18 -12.63 11.27
C SER A 165 -11.04 -11.72 12.12
N THR A 166 -12.07 -12.26 12.77
CA THR A 166 -12.93 -11.51 13.69
C THR A 166 -12.31 -11.56 15.08
N GLN A 167 -11.83 -10.44 15.60
CA GLN A 167 -11.38 -10.33 16.99
C GLN A 167 -12.40 -9.57 17.82
N VAL A 168 -12.82 -10.19 18.92
CA VAL A 168 -13.67 -9.55 19.93
C VAL A 168 -12.78 -8.68 20.80
N LEU A 169 -12.84 -7.39 20.59
CA LEU A 169 -12.24 -6.37 21.43
C LEU A 169 -13.17 -6.11 22.60
N THR A 170 -12.64 -5.83 23.80
CA THR A 170 -13.41 -5.37 24.96
C THR A 170 -12.77 -4.09 25.46
N TRP A 171 -13.54 -3.01 25.62
CA TRP A 171 -13.07 -1.78 26.26
C TRP A 171 -14.17 -1.13 27.11
N ARG A 172 -13.75 -0.25 28.01
CA ARG A 172 -14.64 0.62 28.79
C ARG A 172 -14.45 2.06 28.27
N ASP A 173 -15.50 2.90 28.35
CA ASP A 173 -15.44 4.28 27.83
C ASP A 173 -14.33 5.13 28.48
N ALA A 174 -13.81 4.72 29.65
CA ALA A 174 -12.67 5.33 30.31
C ALA A 174 -11.31 5.09 29.62
N ASP A 175 -11.20 4.10 28.72
CA ASP A 175 -9.94 3.70 28.09
C ASP A 175 -9.60 4.52 26.81
N VAL A 176 -10.54 5.36 26.33
CA VAL A 176 -10.44 6.11 25.06
C VAL A 176 -9.93 7.56 25.26
N VAL A 177 -9.38 7.87 26.44
CA VAL A 177 -8.91 9.23 26.76
C VAL A 177 -7.55 9.50 26.10
N ASN A 178 -7.60 9.96 24.84
CA ASN A 178 -6.62 10.89 24.26
C ASN A 178 -7.17 11.72 23.09
N HIS A 179 -8.48 11.64 22.81
CA HIS A 179 -9.13 12.79 22.19
C HIS A 179 -9.24 13.89 23.24
N ARG A 180 -8.65 15.05 22.93
CA ARG A 180 -9.03 16.32 23.57
C ARG A 180 -10.55 16.27 23.82
N PRO A 181 -11.01 16.53 25.04
CA PRO A 181 -12.44 16.63 25.28
C PRO A 181 -12.99 17.60 24.24
N LEU A 182 -14.07 17.22 23.55
CA LEU A 182 -14.95 18.23 23.00
C LEU A 182 -15.17 19.26 24.12
N PRO A 183 -15.10 20.58 23.84
CA PRO A 183 -15.46 21.54 24.86
C PRO A 183 -16.79 21.10 25.46
N SER A 184 -16.83 21.01 26.79
CA SER A 184 -17.95 20.52 27.60
C SER A 184 -19.21 21.39 27.51
N SER A 185 -19.35 22.17 26.44
CA SER A 185 -20.60 22.70 25.94
C SER A 185 -21.20 21.68 24.97
N SER A 186 -21.78 20.60 25.50
CA SER A 186 -22.94 20.03 24.83
C SER A 186 -23.91 21.19 24.57
N PRO A 187 -24.31 21.48 23.32
CA PRO A 187 -25.44 22.36 23.12
C PRO A 187 -26.59 21.72 23.88
N THR A 188 -27.26 22.50 24.72
CA THR A 188 -28.60 22.15 25.20
C THR A 188 -29.46 21.68 24.02
N PRO A 189 -30.49 20.84 24.19
CA PRO A 189 -31.38 20.36 23.12
C PRO A 189 -32.23 21.44 22.42
N ARG A 190 -31.81 22.70 22.45
CA ARG A 190 -32.45 23.84 21.82
C ARG A 190 -31.43 24.39 20.83
N ASP A 191 -31.80 24.33 19.55
CA ASP A 191 -31.09 24.78 18.34
C ASP A 191 -30.57 23.66 17.42
N ILE A 192 -31.36 22.58 17.25
CA ILE A 192 -31.24 21.64 16.12
C ILE A 192 -32.09 22.19 14.96
N PRO A 193 -31.54 22.54 13.78
CA PRO A 193 -32.37 22.92 12.63
C PRO A 193 -33.19 21.72 12.11
N SER A 194 -34.52 21.92 12.10
CA SER A 194 -35.61 21.11 11.52
C SER A 194 -35.70 19.62 11.89
N ARG A 195 -36.12 19.32 13.14
CA ARG A 195 -36.94 18.12 13.43
C ARG A 195 -38.39 18.27 12.90
N GLU A 196 -38.75 19.47 12.45
CA GLU A 196 -40.04 19.79 11.86
C GLU A 196 -40.21 19.09 10.50
N GLY A 197 -41.24 18.26 10.36
CA GLY A 197 -41.60 17.61 9.10
C GLY A 197 -41.39 16.09 9.02
N TYR A 198 -40.77 15.46 10.02
CA TYR A 198 -40.64 14.00 10.10
C TYR A 198 -41.66 13.38 11.04
N SER A 199 -42.00 12.11 10.81
CA SER A 199 -42.91 11.36 11.69
C SER A 199 -42.29 11.08 13.06
N ASP A 200 -43.13 10.92 14.08
CA ASP A 200 -42.70 10.53 15.43
C ASP A 200 -41.91 9.22 15.42
N HIS A 201 -42.27 8.31 14.50
CA HIS A 201 -41.53 7.07 14.27
C HIS A 201 -40.09 7.33 13.82
N THR A 202 -39.89 8.17 12.80
CA THR A 202 -38.56 8.53 12.31
C THR A 202 -37.72 9.21 13.38
N LEU A 203 -38.29 10.14 14.14
CA LEU A 203 -37.60 10.80 15.25
C LEU A 203 -37.15 9.78 16.32
N ALA A 204 -38.03 8.84 16.68
CA ALA A 204 -37.68 7.76 17.61
C ALA A 204 -36.57 6.86 17.09
N MET A 205 -36.56 6.52 15.79
CA MET A 205 -35.48 5.73 15.18
C MET A 205 -34.16 6.52 15.08
N MET A 206 -34.22 7.82 14.81
CA MET A 206 -33.05 8.72 14.79
C MET A 206 -32.37 8.84 16.16
N ASP A 207 -33.15 8.75 17.24
CA ASP A 207 -32.64 8.71 18.61
C ASP A 207 -31.96 7.35 18.93
N LYS A 208 -32.39 6.26 18.27
CA LYS A 208 -31.81 4.93 18.43
C LYS A 208 -30.62 4.64 17.53
N VAL A 209 -30.55 5.19 16.32
CA VAL A 209 -29.58 4.78 15.29
C VAL A 209 -28.15 5.25 15.60
N ASP A 210 -27.19 4.33 15.60
CA ASP A 210 -25.76 4.64 15.60
C ASP A 210 -25.28 4.77 14.15
N ALA A 211 -25.15 6.02 13.69
CA ALA A 211 -24.69 6.33 12.34
C ALA A 211 -23.23 5.90 12.09
N SER A 212 -22.41 5.70 13.12
CA SER A 212 -21.01 5.29 12.95
C SER A 212 -20.85 3.86 12.41
N VAL A 213 -21.91 3.05 12.52
CA VAL A 213 -21.97 1.67 12.05
C VAL A 213 -22.79 1.60 10.77
N ILE A 214 -22.26 0.93 9.75
CA ILE A 214 -22.98 0.71 8.48
C ILE A 214 -24.21 -0.16 8.74
N ASN A 215 -25.40 0.39 8.54
CA ASN A 215 -26.67 -0.33 8.64
C ASN A 215 -27.02 -1.01 7.30
N TYR A 216 -26.61 -2.28 7.14
CA TYR A 216 -26.87 -3.06 5.93
C TYR A 216 -28.36 -3.32 5.69
N ASP A 217 -29.15 -3.44 6.75
CA ASP A 217 -30.57 -3.71 6.67
C ASP A 217 -31.31 -2.49 6.11
N LEU A 218 -30.97 -1.28 6.59
CA LEU A 218 -31.48 -0.04 6.01
C LEU A 218 -31.08 0.11 4.52
N ILE A 219 -29.85 -0.26 4.15
CA ILE A 219 -29.42 -0.24 2.75
C ILE A 219 -30.27 -1.20 1.91
N GLN A 220 -30.52 -2.42 2.40
CA GLN A 220 -31.36 -3.40 1.71
C GLN A 220 -32.79 -2.88 1.52
N ASP A 221 -33.41 -2.35 2.58
CA ASP A 221 -34.78 -1.82 2.54
C ASP A 221 -34.88 -0.63 1.58
N LEU A 222 -33.87 0.24 1.57
CA LEU A 222 -33.80 1.36 0.65
C LEU A 222 -33.64 0.89 -0.81
N VAL A 223 -32.78 -0.09 -1.07
CA VAL A 223 -32.63 -0.68 -2.41
C VAL A 223 -33.94 -1.32 -2.87
N GLU A 224 -34.65 -2.05 -2.00
CA GLU A 224 -35.96 -2.62 -2.32
C GLU A 224 -36.99 -1.54 -2.65
N HIS A 225 -37.10 -0.50 -1.82
CA HIS A 225 -38.00 0.62 -2.08
C HIS A 225 -37.72 1.28 -3.44
N LEU A 226 -36.45 1.56 -3.74
CA LEU A 226 -36.03 2.21 -4.99
C LEU A 226 -36.30 1.33 -6.23
N VAL A 227 -36.03 0.03 -6.13
CA VAL A 227 -36.29 -0.92 -7.22
C VAL A 227 -37.79 -1.02 -7.49
N LEU A 228 -38.62 -1.12 -6.46
CA LEU A 228 -40.09 -1.15 -6.61
C LEU A 228 -40.63 0.15 -7.23
N LYS A 229 -40.12 1.30 -6.81
CA LYS A 229 -40.48 2.61 -7.37
C LYS A 229 -40.04 2.77 -8.83
N SER A 230 -38.88 2.23 -9.19
CA SER A 230 -38.38 2.26 -10.58
C SER A 230 -39.24 1.43 -11.53
N ALA A 231 -39.74 0.29 -11.05
CA ALA A 231 -40.64 -0.59 -11.82
C ALA A 231 -42.00 0.07 -12.12
N SER A 232 -42.52 0.90 -11.21
CA SER A 232 -43.80 1.61 -11.43
C SER A 232 -43.67 2.87 -12.28
N THR A 233 -42.51 3.52 -12.30
CA THR A 233 -42.28 4.81 -12.97
C THR A 233 -41.57 4.69 -14.33
N ASN A 234 -41.25 3.47 -14.78
CA ASN A 234 -40.47 3.18 -16.00
C ASN A 234 -39.13 3.94 -16.08
N HIS A 235 -38.58 4.34 -14.93
CA HIS A 235 -37.31 5.05 -14.81
C HIS A 235 -36.18 4.04 -14.58
N HIS A 236 -35.43 3.71 -15.64
CA HIS A 236 -34.34 2.73 -15.59
C HIS A 236 -33.00 3.44 -15.37
N GLY A 237 -32.41 3.33 -14.19
CA GLY A 237 -31.08 3.87 -13.89
C GLY A 237 -30.38 3.02 -12.83
N ALA A 238 -29.05 3.06 -12.82
CA ALA A 238 -28.25 2.27 -11.90
C ALA A 238 -28.20 2.90 -10.50
N ILE A 239 -28.11 2.03 -9.49
CA ILE A 239 -27.88 2.40 -8.09
C ILE A 239 -26.39 2.18 -7.79
N LEU A 240 -25.72 3.21 -7.29
CA LEU A 240 -24.32 3.14 -6.84
C LEU A 240 -24.24 3.29 -5.33
N ILE A 241 -23.72 2.28 -4.64
CA ILE A 241 -23.59 2.22 -3.19
C ILE A 241 -22.12 2.36 -2.80
N PHE A 242 -21.79 3.36 -1.98
CA PHE A 242 -20.44 3.56 -1.44
C PHE A 242 -20.30 2.93 -0.06
N LEU A 243 -19.33 2.01 0.08
CA LEU A 243 -18.95 1.36 1.33
C LEU A 243 -17.44 1.50 1.60
N SER A 244 -17.03 1.23 2.84
CA SER A 244 -15.66 1.51 3.29
C SER A 244 -14.60 0.50 2.82
N GLY A 245 -14.98 -0.73 2.47
CA GLY A 245 -14.03 -1.75 2.06
C GLY A 245 -14.64 -3.04 1.51
N ARG A 246 -13.76 -3.99 1.14
CA ARG A 246 -14.14 -5.26 0.51
C ARG A 246 -15.01 -6.16 1.40
N GLY A 247 -14.75 -6.19 2.70
CA GLY A 247 -15.54 -6.99 3.64
C GLY A 247 -16.98 -6.52 3.67
N GLU A 248 -17.16 -5.20 3.75
CA GLU A 248 -18.45 -4.52 3.75
C GLU A 248 -19.19 -4.75 2.42
N ILE A 249 -18.49 -4.62 1.28
CA ILE A 249 -19.05 -4.93 -0.06
C ILE A 249 -19.56 -6.36 -0.12
N ARG A 250 -18.75 -7.33 0.32
CA ARG A 250 -19.13 -8.74 0.27
C ARG A 250 -20.36 -9.01 1.14
N THR A 251 -20.36 -8.52 2.39
CA THR A 251 -21.48 -8.69 3.33
C THR A 251 -22.77 -8.17 2.71
N LEU A 252 -22.77 -6.94 2.18
CA LEU A 252 -23.96 -6.38 1.57
C LEU A 252 -24.39 -7.15 0.32
N VAL A 253 -23.46 -7.50 -0.58
CA VAL A 253 -23.81 -8.23 -1.81
C VAL A 253 -24.37 -9.61 -1.52
N ASP A 254 -23.80 -10.34 -0.54
CA ASP A 254 -24.30 -11.64 -0.11
C ASP A 254 -25.71 -11.51 0.49
N GLN A 255 -25.96 -10.47 1.29
CA GLN A 255 -27.28 -10.14 1.82
C GLN A 255 -28.31 -9.82 0.72
N LEU A 256 -27.96 -8.93 -0.21
CA LEU A 256 -28.85 -8.54 -1.33
C LEU A 256 -29.17 -9.73 -2.26
N ARG A 257 -28.20 -10.62 -2.51
CA ARG A 257 -28.41 -11.86 -3.28
C ARG A 257 -29.28 -12.87 -2.55
N GLY A 258 -29.22 -12.90 -1.22
CA GLY A 258 -30.11 -13.73 -0.40
C GLY A 258 -31.57 -13.25 -0.42
N HIS A 259 -31.81 -11.98 -0.76
CA HIS A 259 -33.14 -11.40 -0.81
C HIS A 259 -33.89 -11.83 -2.10
N ARG A 260 -34.97 -12.61 -1.96
CA ARG A 260 -35.68 -13.24 -3.10
C ARG A 260 -36.16 -12.24 -4.16
N ARG A 261 -36.70 -11.09 -3.75
CA ARG A 261 -37.22 -10.09 -4.70
C ARG A 261 -36.09 -9.36 -5.43
N LEU A 262 -35.04 -9.00 -4.71
CA LEU A 262 -33.92 -8.23 -5.27
C LEU A 262 -33.07 -9.10 -6.19
N SER A 263 -32.81 -10.35 -5.82
CA SER A 263 -32.09 -11.31 -6.66
C SER A 263 -32.79 -11.59 -8.00
N ALA A 264 -34.12 -11.51 -8.06
CA ALA A 264 -34.88 -11.66 -9.29
C ALA A 264 -34.92 -10.38 -10.15
N ALA A 265 -34.75 -9.20 -9.55
CA ALA A 265 -34.94 -7.91 -10.23
C ALA A 265 -33.63 -7.13 -10.48
N CYS A 266 -32.51 -7.55 -9.87
CA CYS A 266 -31.27 -6.77 -9.85
C CYS A 266 -30.05 -7.57 -10.35
N VAL A 267 -29.10 -6.85 -10.94
CA VAL A 267 -27.75 -7.34 -11.19
C VAL A 267 -26.79 -6.65 -10.24
N PHE A 268 -26.16 -7.43 -9.36
CA PHE A 268 -25.20 -6.92 -8.37
C PHE A 268 -23.77 -6.94 -8.90
N VAL A 269 -23.15 -5.77 -8.95
CA VAL A 269 -21.79 -5.56 -9.45
C VAL A 269 -20.90 -5.05 -8.31
N PRO A 270 -20.15 -5.93 -7.61
CA PRO A 270 -19.17 -5.50 -6.63
C PRO A 270 -17.96 -4.88 -7.34
N VAL A 271 -17.51 -3.71 -6.90
CA VAL A 271 -16.37 -2.99 -7.45
C VAL A 271 -15.40 -2.60 -6.33
N HIS A 272 -14.13 -2.92 -6.48
CA HIS A 272 -13.10 -2.60 -5.51
C HIS A 272 -11.75 -2.51 -6.22
N ALA A 273 -10.85 -1.62 -5.78
CA ALA A 273 -9.54 -1.41 -6.43
C ALA A 273 -8.69 -2.67 -6.57
N SER A 274 -8.86 -3.62 -5.65
CA SER A 274 -8.19 -4.91 -5.74
C SER A 274 -8.71 -5.81 -6.88
N LEU A 275 -9.88 -5.61 -7.48
CA LEU A 275 -10.38 -6.48 -8.55
C LEU A 275 -9.51 -6.39 -9.83
N SER A 276 -9.54 -7.45 -10.65
CA SER A 276 -8.84 -7.44 -11.95
C SER A 276 -9.41 -6.34 -12.86
N SER A 277 -8.64 -5.86 -13.84
CA SER A 277 -9.13 -4.84 -14.79
C SER A 277 -10.37 -5.30 -15.55
N GLU A 278 -10.45 -6.59 -15.89
CA GLU A 278 -11.62 -7.19 -16.53
C GLU A 278 -12.85 -7.16 -15.61
N ASP A 279 -12.69 -7.54 -14.34
CA ASP A 279 -13.79 -7.50 -13.35
C ASP A 279 -14.26 -6.07 -13.07
N GLN A 280 -13.35 -5.10 -13.02
CA GLN A 280 -13.70 -3.68 -12.90
C GLN A 280 -14.49 -3.22 -14.13
N HIS A 281 -14.12 -3.70 -15.33
CA HIS A 281 -14.78 -3.33 -16.59
C HIS A 281 -16.24 -3.77 -16.66
N ARG A 282 -16.63 -4.81 -15.91
CA ARG A 282 -18.03 -5.28 -15.83
C ARG A 282 -19.00 -4.19 -15.38
N VAL A 283 -18.52 -3.17 -14.65
CA VAL A 283 -19.36 -2.04 -14.21
C VAL A 283 -19.91 -1.22 -15.39
N PHE A 284 -19.18 -1.18 -16.51
CA PHE A 284 -19.57 -0.47 -17.73
C PHE A 284 -20.50 -1.30 -18.63
N THR A 285 -20.65 -2.59 -18.35
CA THR A 285 -21.57 -3.43 -19.12
C THR A 285 -23.01 -3.06 -18.75
N PRO A 286 -23.89 -2.78 -19.73
CA PRO A 286 -25.30 -2.52 -19.47
C PRO A 286 -25.98 -3.75 -18.84
N SER A 287 -26.93 -3.52 -17.92
CA SER A 287 -27.76 -4.60 -17.39
C SER A 287 -28.76 -5.12 -18.43
N PRO A 288 -29.18 -6.39 -18.33
CA PRO A 288 -30.28 -6.92 -19.13
C PRO A 288 -31.56 -6.07 -18.98
N PRO A 289 -32.44 -6.08 -19.99
CA PRO A 289 -33.75 -5.42 -19.90
C PRO A 289 -34.50 -5.85 -18.63
N HIS A 290 -35.23 -4.91 -18.02
CA HIS A 290 -36.01 -5.12 -16.80
C HIS A 290 -35.22 -5.45 -15.52
N HIS A 291 -33.87 -5.38 -15.56
CA HIS A 291 -33.04 -5.55 -14.37
C HIS A 291 -32.36 -4.25 -13.95
N THR A 292 -32.48 -3.90 -12.68
CA THR A 292 -31.78 -2.74 -12.11
C THR A 292 -30.33 -3.10 -11.82
N LYS A 293 -29.39 -2.30 -12.32
CA LYS A 293 -27.96 -2.45 -11.98
C LYS A 293 -27.71 -1.88 -10.59
N VAL A 294 -27.19 -2.71 -9.68
CA VAL A 294 -26.80 -2.29 -8.33
C VAL A 294 -25.30 -2.48 -8.17
N ILE A 295 -24.58 -1.37 -8.16
CA ILE A 295 -23.12 -1.31 -8.07
C ILE A 295 -22.76 -1.05 -6.62
N VAL A 296 -21.90 -1.89 -6.03
CA VAL A 296 -21.44 -1.72 -4.64
C VAL A 296 -19.94 -1.50 -4.66
N SER A 297 -19.48 -0.31 -4.30
CA SER A 297 -18.12 0.16 -4.53
C SER A 297 -17.48 0.82 -3.31
N THR A 298 -16.15 0.89 -3.30
CA THR A 298 -15.41 1.86 -2.46
C THR A 298 -15.28 3.22 -3.17
N ASN A 299 -14.44 4.10 -2.65
CA ASN A 299 -14.02 5.36 -3.27
C ASN A 299 -13.44 5.23 -4.70
N ILE A 300 -13.17 4.03 -5.23
CA ILE A 300 -12.74 3.87 -6.63
C ILE A 300 -13.78 4.42 -7.64
N ALA A 301 -15.07 4.35 -7.32
CA ALA A 301 -16.13 4.93 -8.15
C ALA A 301 -16.34 6.44 -7.91
N GLU A 302 -15.66 7.01 -6.91
CA GLU A 302 -15.76 8.44 -6.57
C GLU A 302 -14.97 9.31 -7.53
N THR A 303 -13.83 8.82 -8.05
CA THR A 303 -12.96 9.53 -9.00
C THR A 303 -12.58 8.65 -10.19
N SER A 304 -12.00 7.47 -9.94
CA SER A 304 -11.33 6.64 -10.95
C SER A 304 -12.24 5.96 -11.98
N LEU A 305 -13.53 5.79 -11.69
CA LEU A 305 -14.49 5.17 -12.60
C LEU A 305 -15.65 6.12 -12.92
N THR A 306 -15.93 6.30 -14.20
CA THR A 306 -17.00 7.15 -14.72
C THR A 306 -18.15 6.31 -15.23
N ILE A 307 -19.13 6.03 -14.37
CA ILE A 307 -20.26 5.16 -14.70
C ILE A 307 -21.42 6.05 -15.11
N ASP A 308 -21.80 5.99 -16.39
CA ASP A 308 -22.70 6.99 -16.97
C ASP A 308 -24.18 6.76 -16.62
N ASP A 309 -24.60 5.52 -16.39
CA ASP A 309 -26.01 5.17 -16.18
C ASP A 309 -26.47 5.27 -14.71
N VAL A 310 -25.63 5.81 -13.81
CA VAL A 310 -25.98 6.01 -12.39
C VAL A 310 -26.95 7.17 -12.24
N THR A 311 -28.08 6.91 -11.57
CA THR A 311 -29.09 7.93 -11.24
C THR A 311 -29.40 8.00 -9.75
N VAL A 312 -29.04 6.96 -9.00
CA VAL A 312 -29.17 6.94 -7.55
C VAL A 312 -27.84 6.60 -6.90
N VAL A 313 -27.45 7.40 -5.92
CA VAL A 313 -26.28 7.14 -5.08
C VAL A 313 -26.76 6.86 -3.65
N ILE A 314 -26.21 5.84 -3.01
CA ILE A 314 -26.37 5.56 -1.59
C ILE A 314 -24.98 5.64 -0.96
N ASP A 315 -24.77 6.61 -0.08
CA ASP A 315 -23.47 6.90 0.53
C ASP A 315 -23.48 6.58 2.02
N ALA A 316 -22.74 5.53 2.42
CA ALA A 316 -22.58 5.19 3.83
C ALA A 316 -21.70 6.18 4.61
N GLY A 317 -20.99 7.09 3.94
CA GLY A 317 -20.15 8.12 4.58
C GLY A 317 -18.84 7.62 5.18
N ARG A 318 -18.54 6.32 5.03
CA ARG A 318 -17.35 5.67 5.61
C ARG A 318 -16.26 5.46 4.58
N VAL A 319 -15.01 5.52 5.01
CA VAL A 319 -13.82 5.29 4.16
C VAL A 319 -12.66 4.73 4.97
N LYS A 320 -11.86 3.86 4.36
CA LYS A 320 -10.63 3.32 4.95
C LYS A 320 -9.42 4.04 4.35
N HIS A 321 -8.53 4.54 5.20
CA HIS A 321 -7.30 5.25 4.80
C HIS A 321 -6.07 4.66 5.49
N MET A 322 -4.94 4.67 4.78
CA MET A 322 -3.65 4.33 5.37
C MET A 322 -3.20 5.45 6.30
N ARG A 323 -2.78 5.08 7.51
CA ARG A 323 -2.10 5.95 8.48
C ARG A 323 -0.75 5.34 8.83
N HIS A 324 0.29 6.16 8.80
CA HIS A 324 1.59 5.82 9.34
C HIS A 324 1.70 6.33 10.78
N ASP A 325 2.02 5.43 11.72
CA ASP A 325 2.45 5.82 13.05
C ASP A 325 3.98 5.82 13.11
N ALA A 326 4.51 7.04 13.15
CA ALA A 326 5.91 7.38 13.38
C ALA A 326 6.53 6.58 14.53
N LYS A 327 5.84 6.49 15.68
CA LYS A 327 6.38 5.86 16.90
C LYS A 327 6.53 4.35 16.80
N THR A 328 5.77 3.72 15.92
CA THR A 328 5.80 2.26 15.72
C THR A 328 6.38 1.86 14.38
N HIS A 329 6.83 2.83 13.56
CA HIS A 329 7.23 2.64 12.16
C HIS A 329 6.25 1.73 11.41
N THR A 330 4.96 1.92 11.65
CA THR A 330 3.93 1.00 11.18
C THR A 330 2.84 1.75 10.44
N SER A 331 2.60 1.31 9.21
CA SER A 331 1.43 1.73 8.43
C SER A 331 0.27 0.80 8.73
N TYR A 332 -0.88 1.34 9.10
CA TYR A 332 -2.12 0.59 9.38
C TYR A 332 -3.32 1.27 8.73
N LEU A 333 -4.34 0.47 8.42
CA LEU A 333 -5.56 0.94 7.77
C LEU A 333 -6.59 1.36 8.84
N THR A 334 -6.98 2.62 8.86
CA THR A 334 -8.01 3.15 9.77
C THR A 334 -9.28 3.51 9.00
N GLU A 335 -10.43 3.20 9.58
CA GLU A 335 -11.72 3.62 9.03
C GLU A 335 -12.19 4.92 9.69
N GLY A 336 -12.70 5.86 8.89
CA GLY A 336 -13.19 7.15 9.35
C GLY A 336 -14.33 7.68 8.48
N TRP A 337 -14.82 8.87 8.84
CA TRP A 337 -15.79 9.63 8.06
C TRP A 337 -15.14 10.26 6.84
N ILE A 338 -15.88 10.36 5.75
CA ILE A 338 -15.49 11.13 4.57
C ILE A 338 -15.58 12.64 4.84
N SER A 339 -14.93 13.44 4.00
CA SER A 339 -15.11 14.90 4.02
C SER A 339 -16.40 15.32 3.31
N GLN A 340 -16.83 16.57 3.55
CA GLN A 340 -17.94 17.16 2.82
C GLN A 340 -17.67 17.24 1.30
N ALA A 341 -16.42 17.49 0.90
CA ALA A 341 -16.01 17.47 -0.50
C ALA A 341 -16.22 16.08 -1.14
N ASN A 342 -15.82 15.01 -0.46
CA ASN A 342 -16.04 13.64 -0.93
C ASN A 342 -17.54 13.34 -1.09
N ALA A 343 -18.35 13.70 -0.09
CA ALA A 343 -19.79 13.51 -0.14
C ALA A 343 -20.48 14.28 -1.30
N LYS A 344 -19.96 15.46 -1.67
CA LYS A 344 -20.42 16.23 -2.84
C LYS A 344 -20.02 15.53 -4.14
N GLN A 345 -18.81 15.00 -4.24
CA GLN A 345 -18.35 14.25 -5.42
C GLN A 345 -19.15 12.97 -5.63
N ARG A 346 -19.40 12.21 -4.56
CA ARG A 346 -20.24 11.00 -4.59
C ARG A 346 -21.65 11.34 -5.07
N ALA A 347 -22.27 12.39 -4.52
CA ALA A 347 -23.58 12.84 -4.99
C ALA A 347 -23.60 13.20 -6.48
N GLY A 348 -22.55 13.88 -6.98
CA GLY A 348 -22.41 14.26 -8.38
C GLY A 348 -22.39 13.07 -9.36
N ARG A 349 -22.13 11.85 -8.89
CA ARG A 349 -22.18 10.63 -9.73
C ARG A 349 -23.60 10.31 -10.21
N ALA A 350 -24.64 10.73 -9.49
CA ALA A 350 -26.04 10.55 -9.88
C ALA A 350 -26.53 11.57 -10.94
N GLY A 351 -25.81 12.67 -11.15
CA GLY A 351 -26.25 13.83 -11.95
C GLY A 351 -25.63 13.92 -13.35
N ARG A 352 -25.07 12.83 -13.89
CA ARG A 352 -24.27 12.88 -15.13
C ARG A 352 -25.12 12.90 -16.40
N VAL A 353 -26.09 12.00 -16.48
CA VAL A 353 -26.91 11.82 -17.69
C VAL A 353 -28.32 12.38 -17.55
N ARG A 354 -28.82 12.52 -16.32
CA ARG A 354 -30.15 13.06 -15.99
C ARG A 354 -30.19 13.47 -14.52
N ALA A 355 -31.31 14.07 -14.10
CA ALA A 355 -31.54 14.38 -12.69
C ALA A 355 -31.50 13.11 -11.83
N GLY A 356 -30.85 13.19 -10.68
CA GLY A 356 -30.59 12.04 -9.82
C GLY A 356 -30.88 12.29 -8.35
N THR A 357 -30.69 11.26 -7.53
CA THR A 357 -30.89 11.32 -6.08
C THR A 357 -29.68 10.73 -5.36
N CYS A 358 -29.26 11.37 -4.26
CA CYS A 358 -28.21 10.88 -3.39
C CYS A 358 -28.76 10.72 -1.97
N TYR A 359 -28.71 9.50 -1.43
CA TYR A 359 -29.04 9.18 -0.05
C TYR A 359 -27.77 9.07 0.78
N ARG A 360 -27.58 9.99 1.72
CA ARG A 360 -26.49 9.97 2.70
C ARG A 360 -26.98 9.25 3.94
N LEU A 361 -26.40 8.11 4.27
CA LEU A 361 -26.83 7.29 5.41
C LEU A 361 -26.21 7.76 6.74
N TYR A 362 -26.09 9.07 6.88
CA TYR A 362 -25.63 9.75 8.07
C TYR A 362 -26.46 11.04 8.27
N PRO A 363 -26.66 11.49 9.52
CA PRO A 363 -27.50 12.66 9.81
C PRO A 363 -27.00 13.93 9.14
N ARG A 364 -27.92 14.84 8.79
CA ARG A 364 -27.56 16.16 8.24
C ARG A 364 -26.62 16.94 9.16
N ASP A 365 -26.89 16.93 10.45
CA ASP A 365 -26.07 17.62 11.46
C ASP A 365 -24.61 17.12 11.46
N LEU A 366 -24.42 15.80 11.32
CA LEU A 366 -23.08 15.22 11.22
C LEU A 366 -22.35 15.71 9.97
N PHE A 367 -23.03 15.84 8.84
CA PHE A 367 -22.44 16.37 7.62
C PHE A 367 -22.03 17.85 7.76
N GLU A 368 -22.91 18.67 8.33
CA GLU A 368 -22.71 20.12 8.41
C GLU A 368 -21.66 20.51 9.46
N HIS A 369 -21.69 19.87 10.63
CA HIS A 369 -20.86 20.27 11.78
C HIS A 369 -19.79 19.25 12.19
N GLY A 370 -19.99 17.96 11.87
CA GLY A 370 -19.09 16.88 12.30
C GLY A 370 -18.06 16.42 11.27
N MET A 371 -18.30 16.65 9.97
CA MET A 371 -17.39 16.26 8.89
C MET A 371 -16.48 17.42 8.48
N SER A 372 -15.21 17.13 8.17
CA SER A 372 -14.29 18.14 7.66
C SER A 372 -14.73 18.63 6.28
N ALA A 373 -14.48 19.90 5.96
CA ALA A 373 -14.81 20.46 4.65
C ALA A 373 -14.04 19.77 3.50
N GLN A 374 -12.76 19.44 3.73
CA GLN A 374 -11.84 18.83 2.78
C GLN A 374 -11.21 17.55 3.35
N PRO A 375 -10.75 16.62 2.49
CA PRO A 375 -9.96 15.47 2.94
C PRO A 375 -8.60 15.93 3.47
N VAL A 376 -8.08 15.23 4.48
CA VAL A 376 -6.72 15.45 4.97
C VAL A 376 -5.72 15.00 3.91
N ALA A 377 -4.82 15.91 3.52
CA ALA A 377 -3.78 15.63 2.52
C ALA A 377 -2.96 14.40 2.90
N GLU A 378 -2.65 13.57 1.91
CA GLU A 378 -2.00 12.29 2.15
C GLU A 378 -0.58 12.43 2.71
N ILE A 379 0.09 13.55 2.41
CA ILE A 379 1.43 13.88 2.93
C ILE A 379 1.53 13.86 4.46
N HIS A 380 0.43 14.13 5.18
CA HIS A 380 0.40 14.13 6.65
C HIS A 380 0.20 12.73 7.25
N ARG A 381 -0.07 11.72 6.44
CA ARG A 381 -0.48 10.39 6.90
C ARG A 381 0.21 9.21 6.19
N ALA A 382 0.84 9.44 5.05
CA ALA A 382 1.57 8.43 4.29
C ALA A 382 3.05 8.31 4.72
N PRO A 383 3.68 7.13 4.54
CA PRO A 383 5.13 6.98 4.72
C PRO A 383 5.88 7.77 3.64
N LEU A 384 6.90 8.53 4.05
CA LEU A 384 7.65 9.42 3.16
C LEU A 384 8.95 8.79 2.61
N THR A 385 9.35 7.61 3.10
CA THR A 385 10.63 6.93 2.78
C THR A 385 10.96 6.90 1.29
N GLY A 386 10.03 6.48 0.44
CA GLY A 386 10.25 6.41 -1.01
C GLY A 386 10.41 7.79 -1.67
N LEU A 387 9.66 8.79 -1.20
CA LEU A 387 9.73 10.16 -1.71
C LEU A 387 11.00 10.87 -1.26
N THR A 388 11.39 10.71 0.01
CA THR A 388 12.67 11.21 0.54
C THR A 388 13.83 10.70 -0.30
N LEU A 389 13.84 9.41 -0.64
CA LEU A 389 14.86 8.82 -1.52
C LEU A 389 14.87 9.48 -2.92
N GLN A 390 13.70 9.66 -3.53
CA GLN A 390 13.57 10.31 -4.83
C GLN A 390 14.05 11.77 -4.80
N LEU A 391 13.73 12.51 -3.73
CA LEU A 391 14.17 13.89 -3.55
C LEU A 391 15.68 13.99 -3.39
N HIS A 392 16.32 13.12 -2.62
CA HIS A 392 17.80 13.08 -2.56
C HIS A 392 18.41 12.83 -3.95
N ALA A 393 17.84 11.92 -4.75
CA ALA A 393 18.33 11.68 -6.11
C ALA A 393 18.10 12.86 -7.07
N LEU A 394 17.02 13.62 -6.90
CA LEU A 394 16.69 14.80 -7.72
C LEU A 394 17.53 16.02 -7.33
N LEU A 395 17.66 16.29 -6.04
CA LEU A 395 18.17 17.56 -5.51
C LEU A 395 19.69 17.57 -5.28
N GLN A 396 20.35 16.41 -5.16
CA GLN A 396 21.82 16.35 -5.02
C GLN A 396 22.59 16.89 -6.24
N THR A 397 21.95 16.95 -7.41
CA THR A 397 22.59 17.40 -8.66
C THR A 397 22.44 18.90 -8.92
N GLN A 398 21.67 19.62 -8.08
CA GLN A 398 21.45 21.05 -8.23
C GLN A 398 22.10 21.79 -7.06
N GLU A 399 22.89 22.82 -7.34
CA GLU A 399 23.56 23.69 -6.36
C GLU A 399 22.59 24.44 -5.42
N ALA A 400 21.28 24.16 -5.45
CA ALA A 400 20.24 24.89 -4.74
C ALA A 400 19.30 23.97 -3.93
N GLY A 401 19.71 23.70 -2.68
CA GLY A 401 18.80 23.47 -1.55
C GLY A 401 18.80 22.05 -0.98
N SER A 402 19.07 21.95 0.33
CA SER A 402 18.85 20.72 1.12
C SER A 402 17.42 20.20 0.91
N VAL A 403 17.26 18.87 0.92
CA VAL A 403 15.97 18.17 0.94
C VAL A 403 15.07 18.73 2.05
N ASP A 404 15.63 19.15 3.18
CA ASP A 404 14.89 19.74 4.30
C ASP A 404 14.18 21.04 3.89
N ARG A 405 14.86 21.89 3.11
CA ARG A 405 14.25 23.13 2.57
C ARG A 405 13.13 22.81 1.60
N PHE A 406 13.26 21.74 0.82
CA PHE A 406 12.19 21.34 -0.09
C PHE A 406 10.91 20.98 0.68
N TRP A 407 11.02 20.23 1.78
CA TRP A 407 9.88 19.86 2.61
C TRP A 407 9.16 21.08 3.20
N THR A 408 9.91 22.12 3.61
CA THR A 408 9.32 23.36 4.14
C THR A 408 8.63 24.20 3.06
N ASP A 409 9.08 24.10 1.81
CA ASP A 409 8.56 24.86 0.67
C ASP A 409 7.32 24.22 0.02
N MET A 410 6.86 23.08 0.53
CA MET A 410 5.69 22.34 0.02
C MET A 410 4.38 23.12 0.20
N LEU A 411 3.36 22.73 -0.56
CA LEU A 411 2.00 23.29 -0.45
C LEU A 411 1.47 23.21 0.98
N GLU A 412 1.62 22.03 1.59
CA GLU A 412 1.51 21.81 3.02
C GLU A 412 2.70 20.93 3.45
N PRO A 413 3.55 21.40 4.38
CA PRO A 413 4.73 20.64 4.80
C PRO A 413 4.33 19.44 5.67
N PRO A 414 4.99 18.27 5.53
CA PRO A 414 4.82 17.16 6.46
C PRO A 414 5.34 17.50 7.87
N SER A 415 5.04 16.67 8.86
CA SER A 415 5.64 16.79 10.19
C SER A 415 7.14 16.45 10.14
N SER A 416 7.95 17.19 10.92
CA SER A 416 9.40 16.96 11.00
C SER A 416 9.73 15.52 11.40
N GLN A 417 8.97 14.95 12.35
CA GLN A 417 9.14 13.56 12.78
C GLN A 417 8.95 12.57 11.62
N ALA A 418 7.97 12.77 10.73
CA ALA A 418 7.74 11.87 9.60
C ALA A 418 8.90 11.91 8.60
N VAL A 419 9.53 13.07 8.42
CA VAL A 419 10.73 13.24 7.58
C VAL A 419 11.94 12.57 8.24
N GLU A 420 12.15 12.79 9.54
CA GLU A 420 13.22 12.16 10.32
C GLU A 420 13.12 10.62 10.30
N ASP A 421 11.91 10.07 10.48
CA ASP A 421 11.68 8.63 10.46
C ASP A 421 11.97 8.03 9.07
N ALA A 422 11.52 8.70 8.00
CA ALA A 422 11.80 8.30 6.63
C ALA A 422 13.30 8.31 6.33
N THR A 423 14.00 9.35 6.78
CA THR A 423 15.45 9.48 6.64
C THR A 423 16.19 8.41 7.43
N SER A 424 15.79 8.15 8.68
CA SER A 424 16.35 7.10 9.53
C SER A 424 16.15 5.71 8.91
N GLU A 425 14.97 5.41 8.35
CA GLU A 425 14.72 4.16 7.62
C GLU A 425 15.62 4.04 6.39
N LEU A 426 15.84 5.11 5.62
CA LEU A 426 16.75 5.08 4.47
C LEU A 426 18.22 4.86 4.87
N VAL A 427 18.65 5.40 6.00
CA VAL A 427 19.98 5.13 6.57
C VAL A 427 20.10 3.67 7.01
N GLN A 428 19.09 3.13 7.70
CA GLN A 428 19.04 1.70 8.08
C GLN A 428 19.03 0.77 6.86
N LEU A 429 18.35 1.16 5.78
CA LEU A 429 18.37 0.42 4.52
C LEU A 429 19.73 0.49 3.81
N GLY A 430 20.60 1.43 4.19
CA GLY A 430 21.88 1.72 3.54
C GLY A 430 21.73 2.51 2.24
N ALA A 431 20.59 3.17 2.02
CA ALA A 431 20.33 4.01 0.85
C ALA A 431 20.91 5.42 1.01
N LEU A 432 20.96 5.92 2.25
CA LEU A 432 21.63 7.17 2.62
C LEU A 432 22.78 6.89 3.59
N ALA A 433 23.81 7.73 3.54
CA ALA A 433 24.90 7.75 4.51
C ALA A 433 25.21 9.18 4.92
N ASN A 434 25.65 9.36 6.18
CA ASN A 434 26.21 10.63 6.62
C ASN A 434 27.45 10.94 5.76
N GLY A 435 27.57 12.18 5.28
CA GLY A 435 28.74 12.65 4.54
C GLY A 435 30.06 12.34 5.28
N ASN A 436 31.12 12.16 4.50
CA ASN A 436 32.43 11.64 4.89
C ASN A 436 32.88 12.01 6.32
N PRO A 437 33.16 11.04 7.23
CA PRO A 437 33.79 11.31 8.52
C PRO A 437 35.29 11.67 8.43
N LEU A 438 35.79 11.96 7.21
CA LEU A 438 37.20 12.20 6.89
C LEU A 438 37.50 13.66 6.52
N SER A 439 36.52 14.56 6.54
CA SER A 439 36.79 16.00 6.57
C SER A 439 36.94 16.41 8.03
N ASP A 440 38.19 16.58 8.47
CA ASP A 440 38.56 17.18 9.77
C ASP A 440 38.16 18.67 9.90
N ASP A 441 37.38 19.20 8.95
CA ASP A 441 36.94 20.60 8.95
C ASP A 441 35.60 20.74 9.71
N ASP A 442 35.76 21.19 10.95
CA ASP A 442 34.85 21.97 11.78
C ASP A 442 33.52 21.36 12.26
N ALA A 443 33.53 21.09 13.57
CA ALA A 443 32.46 20.59 14.43
C ALA A 443 31.32 21.59 14.71
N ASP A 444 30.97 22.48 13.77
CA ASP A 444 29.99 23.54 14.05
C ASP A 444 28.83 23.65 13.04
N ASP A 445 28.72 22.74 12.06
CA ASP A 445 27.56 22.71 11.18
C ASP A 445 26.59 21.59 11.58
N THR A 446 25.47 21.98 12.18
CA THR A 446 24.34 21.10 12.53
C THR A 446 23.60 20.54 11.30
N SER A 447 24.12 20.79 10.09
CA SER A 447 23.64 20.22 8.85
C SER A 447 24.17 18.79 8.67
N THR A 448 23.31 17.80 8.93
CA THR A 448 23.60 16.40 8.57
C THR A 448 23.57 16.29 7.05
N ASN A 449 24.70 16.55 6.38
CA ASN A 449 24.83 16.41 4.93
C ASN A 449 24.75 14.94 4.53
N LEU A 450 23.51 14.44 4.38
CA LEU A 450 23.20 13.08 3.96
C LEU A 450 23.43 12.91 2.46
N THR A 451 24.24 11.93 2.11
CA THR A 451 24.61 11.61 0.72
C THR A 451 23.99 10.29 0.29
N LEU A 452 23.72 10.17 -1.02
CA LEU A 452 23.08 8.99 -1.59
C LEU A 452 24.16 7.93 -1.83
N THR A 453 23.99 6.76 -1.22
CA THR A 453 24.94 5.65 -1.41
C THR A 453 24.80 5.06 -2.83
N PRO A 454 25.77 4.25 -3.31
CA PRO A 454 25.60 3.52 -4.57
C PRO A 454 24.34 2.66 -4.61
N LEU A 455 23.96 2.05 -3.49
CA LEU A 455 22.68 1.34 -3.36
C LEU A 455 21.51 2.31 -3.53
N GLY A 456 21.52 3.44 -2.80
CA GLY A 456 20.47 4.47 -2.89
C GLY A 456 20.28 5.01 -4.30
N GLN A 457 21.37 5.18 -5.06
CA GLN A 457 21.34 5.62 -6.47
C GLN A 457 20.56 4.65 -7.36
N HIS A 458 20.78 3.34 -7.20
CA HIS A 458 20.03 2.32 -7.94
C HIS A 458 18.58 2.22 -7.47
N LEU A 459 18.35 2.29 -6.15
CA LEU A 459 17.00 2.23 -5.59
C LEU A 459 16.13 3.40 -6.06
N ALA A 460 16.69 4.62 -6.11
CA ALA A 460 15.98 5.81 -6.59
C ALA A 460 15.60 5.72 -8.08
N GLN A 461 16.32 4.91 -8.86
CA GLN A 461 15.99 4.62 -10.26
C GLN A 461 14.90 3.56 -10.41
N LEU A 462 14.52 2.82 -9.37
CA LEU A 462 13.50 1.78 -9.45
C LEU A 462 12.11 2.35 -9.09
N PRO A 463 11.04 2.04 -9.85
CA PRO A 463 9.67 2.47 -9.52
C PRO A 463 9.06 1.51 -8.48
N LEU A 464 9.78 1.22 -7.41
CA LEU A 464 9.47 0.19 -6.40
C LEU A 464 9.66 0.77 -4.99
N ASP A 465 9.07 0.14 -3.98
CA ASP A 465 9.48 0.35 -2.58
C ASP A 465 10.97 0.01 -2.43
N ALA A 466 11.71 0.81 -1.67
CA ALA A 466 13.16 0.70 -1.52
C ALA A 466 13.60 -0.69 -1.03
N ARG A 467 12.78 -1.35 -0.19
CA ARG A 467 13.04 -2.72 0.28
C ARG A 467 12.92 -3.75 -0.83
N ILE A 468 11.88 -3.64 -1.66
CA ILE A 468 11.68 -4.53 -2.80
C ILE A 468 12.80 -4.33 -3.83
N GLY A 469 13.18 -3.07 -4.10
CA GLY A 469 14.32 -2.75 -4.95
C GLY A 469 15.62 -3.36 -4.43
N LYS A 470 15.91 -3.22 -3.12
CA LYS A 470 17.11 -3.77 -2.48
C LYS A 470 17.16 -5.30 -2.62
N MET A 471 16.03 -5.95 -2.39
CA MET A 471 15.87 -7.40 -2.55
C MET A 471 16.21 -7.86 -3.98
N LEU A 472 15.69 -7.16 -4.99
CA LEU A 472 15.89 -7.50 -6.40
C LEU A 472 17.34 -7.28 -6.86
N LEU A 473 17.98 -6.18 -6.44
CA LEU A 473 19.38 -5.88 -6.77
C LEU A 473 20.33 -6.94 -6.20
N PHE A 474 20.15 -7.33 -4.94
CA PHE A 474 20.94 -8.42 -4.37
C PHE A 474 20.60 -9.77 -5.01
N ALA A 475 19.36 -10.00 -5.43
CA ALA A 475 19.01 -11.21 -6.15
C ALA A 475 19.76 -11.37 -7.49
N SER A 476 20.03 -10.28 -8.21
CA SER A 476 20.93 -10.33 -9.37
C SER A 476 22.36 -10.71 -8.98
N ILE A 477 22.92 -10.07 -7.95
CA ILE A 477 24.30 -10.33 -7.49
C ILE A 477 24.48 -11.81 -7.09
N PHE A 478 23.54 -12.37 -6.34
CA PHE A 478 23.60 -13.76 -5.86
C PHE A 478 23.01 -14.80 -6.84
N GLY A 479 22.62 -14.39 -8.05
CA GLY A 479 22.16 -15.32 -9.09
C GLY A 479 20.79 -15.97 -8.83
N VAL A 480 19.93 -15.35 -8.01
CA VAL A 480 18.59 -15.83 -7.65
C VAL A 480 17.48 -14.87 -8.10
N SER A 481 17.69 -14.17 -9.21
CA SER A 481 16.83 -13.08 -9.71
C SER A 481 15.39 -13.52 -9.96
N ARG A 482 15.17 -14.66 -10.63
CA ARG A 482 13.84 -15.16 -10.98
C ARG A 482 13.02 -15.57 -9.72
N PRO A 483 13.51 -16.44 -8.83
CA PRO A 483 12.80 -16.78 -7.59
C PRO A 483 12.46 -15.56 -6.74
N VAL A 484 13.41 -14.63 -6.58
CA VAL A 484 13.18 -13.42 -5.78
C VAL A 484 12.24 -12.43 -6.46
N SER A 485 12.23 -12.35 -7.81
CA SER A 485 11.23 -11.56 -8.54
C SER A 485 9.82 -12.09 -8.34
N ILE A 486 9.65 -13.42 -8.23
CA ILE A 486 8.38 -14.04 -7.84
C ILE A 486 8.02 -13.67 -6.39
N VAL A 487 8.97 -13.73 -5.44
CA VAL A 487 8.73 -13.32 -4.04
C VAL A 487 8.32 -11.84 -3.95
N ALA A 488 9.03 -10.96 -4.65
CA ALA A 488 8.67 -9.55 -4.76
C ALA A 488 7.27 -9.37 -5.35
N ALA A 489 6.91 -10.16 -6.36
CA ALA A 489 5.58 -10.10 -6.97
C ALA A 489 4.50 -10.61 -6.01
N ILE A 490 4.77 -11.64 -5.22
CA ILE A 490 3.90 -12.11 -4.13
C ILE A 490 3.73 -11.04 -3.06
N LEU A 491 4.77 -10.25 -2.75
CA LEU A 491 4.69 -9.13 -1.82
C LEU A 491 3.80 -7.98 -2.34
N GLU A 492 3.80 -7.73 -3.64
CA GLU A 492 2.97 -6.68 -4.27
C GLU A 492 1.56 -7.18 -4.67
N SER A 493 1.35 -8.50 -4.73
CA SER A 493 0.11 -9.13 -5.18
C SER A 493 -0.76 -9.64 -4.02
N LYS A 494 -1.97 -10.10 -4.35
CA LYS A 494 -2.84 -10.82 -3.41
C LYS A 494 -2.24 -12.19 -3.07
N SER A 495 -2.78 -12.85 -2.04
CA SER A 495 -2.43 -14.25 -1.75
C SER A 495 -2.71 -15.13 -2.97
N LEU A 496 -1.80 -16.07 -3.20
CA LEU A 496 -1.95 -17.13 -4.18
C LEU A 496 -3.04 -18.14 -3.80
N PHE A 497 -3.46 -18.17 -2.54
CA PHE A 497 -4.43 -19.14 -2.02
C PHE A 497 -5.82 -18.51 -1.87
N VAL A 498 -6.85 -19.24 -2.28
CA VAL A 498 -8.26 -18.82 -2.20
C VAL A 498 -9.11 -19.92 -1.60
N ALA A 499 -9.97 -19.56 -0.66
CA ALA A 499 -10.95 -20.46 -0.07
C ALA A 499 -12.21 -20.53 -0.95
N SER A 500 -12.51 -21.71 -1.51
CA SER A 500 -13.83 -21.98 -2.07
C SER A 500 -14.86 -22.14 -0.95
N ASN A 501 -15.90 -21.30 -0.97
CA ASN A 501 -17.05 -21.37 -0.05
C ASN A 501 -16.72 -21.28 1.46
N GLY A 502 -15.63 -20.60 1.84
CA GLY A 502 -15.29 -20.35 3.25
C GLY A 502 -14.55 -21.48 3.98
N HIS A 503 -14.11 -22.53 3.28
CA HIS A 503 -13.31 -23.62 3.86
C HIS A 503 -11.84 -23.21 4.09
N HIS A 504 -11.61 -22.31 5.03
CA HIS A 504 -10.26 -21.80 5.35
C HIS A 504 -9.29 -22.87 5.86
N ALA A 505 -9.79 -23.91 6.53
CA ALA A 505 -8.96 -25.01 7.03
C ALA A 505 -8.31 -25.83 5.89
N ALA A 506 -9.03 -26.04 4.78
CA ALA A 506 -8.50 -26.74 3.62
C ALA A 506 -7.37 -25.95 2.95
N VAL A 507 -7.53 -24.62 2.88
CA VAL A 507 -6.50 -23.70 2.38
C VAL A 507 -5.25 -23.76 3.26
N ASP A 508 -5.41 -23.74 4.58
CA ASP A 508 -4.28 -23.81 5.50
C ASP A 508 -3.52 -25.13 5.38
N ALA A 509 -4.24 -26.25 5.27
CA ALA A 509 -3.64 -27.55 5.05
C ALA A 509 -2.88 -27.61 3.71
N ALA A 510 -3.49 -27.11 2.63
CA ALA A 510 -2.87 -27.07 1.31
C ALA A 510 -1.61 -26.19 1.30
N ARG A 511 -1.67 -25.00 1.90
CA ARG A 511 -0.54 -24.07 2.02
C ARG A 511 0.60 -24.65 2.86
N ARG A 512 0.27 -25.30 3.99
CA ARG A 512 1.27 -25.99 4.83
C ARG A 512 1.97 -27.13 4.10
N GLY A 513 1.34 -27.74 3.10
CA GLY A 513 1.98 -28.74 2.24
C GLY A 513 3.21 -28.23 1.47
N PHE A 514 3.36 -26.91 1.34
CA PHE A 514 4.52 -26.26 0.70
C PHE A 514 5.46 -25.58 1.70
N ALA A 515 5.24 -25.78 3.02
CA ALA A 515 5.97 -25.04 4.04
C ALA A 515 7.47 -25.34 4.00
N THR A 516 8.29 -24.28 3.99
CA THR A 516 9.75 -24.40 3.99
C THR A 516 10.40 -23.26 4.77
N LEU A 517 11.51 -23.57 5.45
CA LEU A 517 12.37 -22.62 6.18
C LEU A 517 11.64 -21.62 7.09
N ASN A 518 10.56 -22.05 7.76
CA ASN A 518 9.72 -21.17 8.59
C ASN A 518 9.39 -19.83 7.88
N SER A 519 9.05 -19.87 6.59
CA SER A 519 8.78 -18.67 5.80
C SER A 519 7.48 -18.75 5.01
N ASP A 520 6.58 -17.79 5.26
CA ASP A 520 5.38 -17.57 4.46
C ASP A 520 5.72 -17.26 2.99
N LEU A 521 6.77 -16.48 2.74
CA LEU A 521 7.17 -16.07 1.39
C LEU A 521 7.77 -17.21 0.59
N LEU A 522 8.63 -18.01 1.20
CA LEU A 522 9.23 -19.17 0.53
C LEU A 522 8.22 -20.31 0.37
N THR A 523 7.23 -20.42 1.28
CA THR A 523 6.09 -21.33 1.11
C THR A 523 5.26 -20.96 -0.12
N ASP A 524 4.93 -19.67 -0.27
CA ASP A 524 4.16 -19.20 -1.43
C ASP A 524 4.97 -19.31 -2.73
N LEU A 525 6.28 -19.08 -2.68
CA LEU A 525 7.20 -19.33 -3.80
C LEU A 525 7.23 -20.81 -4.19
N ALA A 526 7.34 -21.74 -3.23
CA ALA A 526 7.35 -23.16 -3.49
C ALA A 526 6.04 -23.63 -4.16
N ALA A 527 4.89 -23.12 -3.72
CA ALA A 527 3.61 -23.37 -4.35
C ALA A 527 3.55 -22.84 -5.80
N PHE A 528 4.11 -21.64 -6.05
CA PHE A 528 4.18 -21.05 -7.39
C PHE A 528 5.07 -21.89 -8.32
N LEU A 529 6.27 -22.27 -7.88
CA LEU A 529 7.20 -23.07 -8.67
C LEU A 529 6.62 -24.44 -9.00
N ALA A 530 5.97 -25.10 -8.03
CA ALA A 530 5.28 -26.37 -8.27
C ALA A 530 4.17 -26.24 -9.34
N TRP A 531 3.40 -25.13 -9.32
CA TRP A 531 2.43 -24.85 -10.37
C TRP A 531 3.08 -24.61 -11.74
N GLU A 532 4.19 -23.87 -11.79
CA GLU A 532 4.95 -23.62 -13.03
C GLU A 532 5.47 -24.94 -13.64
N ASP A 533 5.96 -25.86 -12.80
CA ASP A 533 6.44 -27.18 -13.21
C ASP A 533 5.34 -28.09 -13.79
N THR A 534 4.09 -27.95 -13.30
CA THR A 534 2.92 -28.65 -13.89
C THR A 534 2.46 -28.09 -15.24
N ARG A 535 3.21 -27.13 -15.82
CA ARG A 535 2.83 -26.40 -17.04
C ARG A 535 1.50 -25.65 -16.89
N GLN A 536 1.29 -25.07 -15.70
CA GLN A 536 0.14 -24.22 -15.38
C GLN A 536 -1.21 -24.96 -15.39
N ASP A 537 -1.22 -26.21 -14.93
CA ASP A 537 -2.42 -27.05 -14.91
C ASP A 537 -3.52 -26.49 -13.98
N GLY A 538 -4.75 -26.46 -14.49
CA GLY A 538 -5.92 -26.04 -13.74
C GLY A 538 -6.32 -27.04 -12.64
N ALA A 539 -6.09 -28.34 -12.85
CA ALA A 539 -6.41 -29.37 -11.85
C ALA A 539 -5.49 -29.25 -10.62
N PHE A 540 -4.22 -28.89 -10.82
CA PHE A 540 -3.30 -28.56 -9.73
C PHE A 540 -3.82 -27.39 -8.88
N CYS A 541 -4.29 -26.32 -9.53
CA CYS A 541 -4.85 -25.17 -8.81
C CYS A 541 -6.05 -25.56 -7.95
N GLN A 542 -6.97 -26.37 -8.49
CA GLN A 542 -8.15 -26.82 -7.75
C GLN A 542 -7.75 -27.68 -6.54
N LYS A 543 -6.82 -28.62 -6.74
CA LYS A 543 -6.32 -29.52 -5.68
C LYS A 543 -5.66 -28.76 -4.53
N HIS A 544 -4.87 -27.74 -4.83
CA HIS A 544 -4.07 -26.99 -3.85
C HIS A 544 -4.69 -25.65 -3.42
N CYS A 545 -5.96 -25.41 -3.75
CA CYS A 545 -6.69 -24.18 -3.43
C CYS A 545 -5.99 -22.90 -3.93
N LEU A 546 -5.35 -22.97 -5.10
CA LEU A 546 -4.61 -21.85 -5.70
C LEU A 546 -5.51 -21.04 -6.64
N HIS A 547 -5.27 -19.73 -6.64
CA HIS A 547 -5.97 -18.77 -7.48
C HIS A 547 -5.24 -18.60 -8.81
N ARG A 548 -5.73 -19.29 -9.85
CA ARG A 548 -5.11 -19.29 -11.19
C ARG A 548 -4.85 -17.88 -11.74
N VAL A 549 -5.82 -16.96 -11.63
CA VAL A 549 -5.65 -15.58 -12.11
C VAL A 549 -4.55 -14.87 -11.34
N GLY A 550 -4.49 -15.05 -10.02
CA GLY A 550 -3.45 -14.47 -9.17
C GLY A 550 -2.05 -15.01 -9.45
N LEU A 551 -1.94 -16.30 -9.79
CA LEU A 551 -0.68 -16.90 -10.23
C LEU A 551 -0.18 -16.27 -11.55
N VAL A 552 -1.07 -16.09 -12.52
CA VAL A 552 -0.74 -15.44 -13.79
C VAL A 552 -0.35 -13.96 -13.58
N GLU A 553 -1.07 -13.23 -12.72
CA GLU A 553 -0.72 -11.85 -12.33
C GLU A 553 0.71 -11.79 -11.73
N VAL A 554 1.02 -12.67 -10.77
CA VAL A 554 2.36 -12.78 -10.16
C VAL A 554 3.42 -13.11 -11.21
N GLN A 555 3.13 -14.01 -12.15
CA GLN A 555 4.06 -14.36 -13.23
C GLN A 555 4.40 -13.13 -14.11
N HIS A 556 3.39 -12.35 -14.50
CA HIS A 556 3.58 -11.14 -15.31
C HIS A 556 4.33 -10.05 -14.54
N LEU A 557 4.01 -9.85 -13.26
CA LEU A 557 4.67 -8.86 -12.43
C LEU A 557 6.14 -9.21 -12.18
N ALA A 558 6.44 -10.48 -11.87
CA ALA A 558 7.81 -10.97 -11.73
C ALA A 558 8.62 -10.75 -13.01
N ALA A 559 8.04 -11.04 -14.18
CA ALA A 559 8.70 -10.78 -15.46
C ALA A 559 8.96 -9.28 -15.70
N SER A 560 8.09 -8.39 -15.21
CA SER A 560 8.33 -6.94 -15.27
C SER A 560 9.48 -6.50 -14.36
N PHE A 561 9.65 -7.11 -13.17
CA PHE A 561 10.80 -6.85 -12.30
C PHE A 561 12.12 -7.34 -12.93
N GLU A 562 12.11 -8.52 -13.53
CA GLU A 562 13.27 -9.03 -14.27
C GLU A 562 13.66 -8.09 -15.41
N ARG A 563 12.68 -7.55 -16.15
CA ARG A 563 12.93 -6.53 -17.19
C ARG A 563 13.56 -5.26 -16.61
N LEU A 564 13.13 -4.78 -15.44
CA LEU A 564 13.79 -3.64 -14.79
C LEU A 564 15.26 -3.93 -14.48
N LEU A 565 15.56 -5.14 -14.00
CA LEU A 565 16.95 -5.55 -13.74
C LEU A 565 17.76 -5.66 -15.05
N VAL A 566 17.13 -6.07 -16.15
CA VAL A 566 17.76 -6.07 -17.47
C VAL A 566 18.04 -4.63 -17.94
N ASP A 567 17.06 -3.73 -17.80
CA ASP A 567 17.19 -2.32 -18.20
C ASP A 567 18.28 -1.59 -17.40
N LEU A 568 18.47 -1.95 -16.13
CA LEU A 568 19.56 -1.47 -15.28
C LEU A 568 20.91 -2.17 -15.55
N GLY A 569 20.95 -3.19 -16.41
CA GLY A 569 22.16 -3.94 -16.75
C GLY A 569 22.58 -5.00 -15.72
N PHE A 570 21.73 -5.30 -14.74
CA PHE A 570 22.01 -6.31 -13.72
C PHE A 570 21.76 -7.74 -14.21
N VAL A 571 20.83 -7.95 -15.14
CA VAL A 571 20.46 -9.26 -15.67
C VAL A 571 20.61 -9.28 -17.19
N GLN A 572 21.09 -10.38 -17.77
CA GLN A 572 21.12 -10.52 -19.23
C GLN A 572 19.73 -10.90 -19.77
N PRO A 573 19.31 -10.37 -20.93
CA PRO A 573 18.07 -10.79 -21.57
C PRO A 573 18.13 -12.29 -21.89
N THR A 574 17.25 -13.09 -21.29
CA THR A 574 17.15 -14.52 -21.54
C THR A 574 16.52 -14.77 -22.92
N THR A 575 17.33 -15.24 -23.87
CA THR A 575 16.89 -15.55 -25.25
C THR A 575 16.40 -17.00 -25.43
N SER A 576 16.59 -17.89 -24.46
CA SER A 576 16.05 -19.25 -24.48
C SER A 576 15.60 -19.73 -23.10
N ARG A 577 14.56 -20.57 -23.06
CA ARG A 577 14.16 -21.35 -21.88
C ARG A 577 15.26 -22.36 -21.57
N GLN A 578 16.27 -21.97 -20.80
CA GLN A 578 17.20 -22.94 -20.20
C GLN A 578 16.44 -23.85 -19.23
N PRO A 579 16.85 -25.12 -19.09
CA PRO A 579 16.28 -26.01 -18.09
C PRO A 579 16.43 -25.38 -16.69
N THR A 580 15.35 -25.40 -15.92
CA THR A 580 15.29 -24.82 -14.57
C THR A 580 16.27 -25.57 -13.68
N LYS A 581 17.37 -24.90 -13.30
CA LYS A 581 18.22 -25.40 -12.21
C LYS A 581 17.39 -25.43 -10.92
N PRO A 582 17.63 -26.40 -10.02
CA PRO A 582 16.97 -26.41 -8.72
C PRO A 582 17.23 -25.08 -7.99
N VAL A 583 16.17 -24.51 -7.42
CA VAL A 583 16.24 -23.23 -6.71
C VAL A 583 16.85 -23.44 -5.33
N ASP A 584 17.94 -22.74 -5.04
CA ASP A 584 18.56 -22.74 -3.72
C ASP A 584 17.77 -21.86 -2.75
N MET A 585 16.82 -22.48 -2.04
CA MET A 585 15.93 -21.79 -1.10
C MET A 585 16.66 -21.09 0.05
N VAL A 586 17.86 -21.55 0.43
CA VAL A 586 18.64 -20.93 1.51
C VAL A 586 19.20 -19.58 1.05
N VAL A 587 19.73 -19.52 -0.17
CA VAL A 587 20.19 -18.25 -0.76
C VAL A 587 19.01 -17.31 -1.00
N VAL A 588 17.87 -17.81 -1.47
CA VAL A 588 16.65 -17.00 -1.61
C VAL A 588 16.23 -16.43 -0.25
N ALA A 589 16.25 -17.23 0.83
CA ALA A 589 15.92 -16.77 2.19
C ALA A 589 16.82 -15.62 2.65
N ALA A 590 18.14 -15.76 2.44
CA ALA A 590 19.11 -14.73 2.82
C ALA A 590 18.92 -13.43 2.03
N VAL A 591 18.64 -13.50 0.73
CA VAL A 591 18.35 -12.32 -0.10
C VAL A 591 17.01 -11.68 0.27
N VAL A 592 15.99 -12.49 0.59
CA VAL A 592 14.70 -11.99 1.10
C VAL A 592 14.91 -11.22 2.41
N ALA A 593 15.80 -11.67 3.30
CA ALA A 593 16.14 -10.94 4.52
C ALA A 593 16.68 -9.53 4.23
N ALA A 594 17.41 -9.33 3.13
CA ALA A 594 17.90 -8.02 2.72
C ALA A 594 16.78 -7.00 2.43
N GLY A 595 15.65 -7.47 1.90
CA GLY A 595 14.46 -6.66 1.67
C GLY A 595 13.50 -6.62 2.86
N LEU A 596 13.51 -7.60 3.76
CA LEU A 596 12.70 -7.52 4.98
C LEU A 596 13.35 -6.61 6.03
N TYR A 597 14.67 -6.45 6.06
CA TYR A 597 15.31 -5.47 6.92
C TYR A 597 14.83 -4.02 6.64
N PRO A 598 14.58 -3.16 7.64
CA PRO A 598 14.79 -3.32 9.09
C PRO A 598 13.64 -3.99 9.87
N ASN A 599 12.62 -4.50 9.17
CA ASN A 599 11.45 -5.14 9.76
C ASN A 599 11.78 -6.55 10.28
N VAL A 600 12.36 -6.62 11.47
CA VAL A 600 12.79 -7.85 12.13
C VAL A 600 12.16 -7.96 13.51
N VAL A 601 11.85 -9.18 13.95
CA VAL A 601 11.42 -9.48 15.32
C VAL A 601 12.26 -10.59 15.92
N PHE A 602 12.51 -10.48 17.22
CA PHE A 602 13.17 -11.50 18.02
C PHE A 602 12.17 -12.57 18.47
N VAL A 603 12.58 -13.84 18.41
CA VAL A 603 11.82 -15.00 18.87
C VAL A 603 12.32 -15.40 20.25
N ASP A 604 11.52 -15.13 21.28
CA ASP A 604 11.84 -15.50 22.64
C ASP A 604 11.27 -16.90 22.98
N LYS A 605 12.18 -17.78 23.40
CA LYS A 605 11.94 -19.20 23.74
C LYS A 605 11.95 -19.45 25.26
N SER A 606 12.15 -18.41 26.08
CA SER A 606 12.39 -18.52 27.53
C SER A 606 11.21 -19.05 28.36
N THR A 607 9.97 -18.97 27.86
CA THR A 607 8.75 -19.34 28.61
C THR A 607 8.46 -20.84 28.65
N SER A 608 9.45 -21.69 28.33
CA SER A 608 9.31 -23.13 28.06
C SER A 608 9.32 -24.04 29.31
N SER A 609 8.94 -23.54 30.49
CA SER A 609 9.04 -24.29 31.75
C SER A 609 7.77 -25.09 32.15
N SER A 610 6.73 -25.18 31.31
CA SER A 610 5.56 -26.03 31.62
C SER A 610 5.18 -26.97 30.47
N THR A 611 4.85 -28.20 30.87
CA THR A 611 4.80 -29.46 30.09
C THR A 611 3.67 -29.58 29.06
N THR A 612 3.06 -28.47 28.62
CA THR A 612 1.96 -28.49 27.65
C THR A 612 1.98 -27.22 26.80
N SER A 613 2.57 -27.32 25.61
CA SER A 613 2.75 -26.27 24.57
C SER A 613 3.72 -25.13 24.91
N SER A 614 4.91 -25.18 24.32
CA SER A 614 5.88 -24.08 24.26
C SER A 614 5.25 -22.85 23.58
N ARG A 615 4.81 -21.85 24.34
CA ARG A 615 4.30 -20.60 23.78
C ARG A 615 5.47 -19.68 23.44
N LEU A 616 5.86 -19.66 22.16
CA LEU A 616 6.80 -18.67 21.63
C LEU A 616 6.23 -17.26 21.78
N THR A 617 7.08 -16.29 22.14
CA THR A 617 6.73 -14.86 22.12
C THR A 617 7.62 -14.11 21.14
N PHE A 618 7.08 -13.03 20.55
CA PHE A 618 7.74 -12.28 19.48
C PHE A 618 7.87 -10.82 19.86
N TRP A 619 9.05 -10.24 19.65
CA TRP A 619 9.39 -8.91 20.13
C TRP A 619 9.96 -8.05 19.01
N ASP A 620 9.34 -6.90 18.78
CA ASP A 620 9.82 -5.82 17.92
C ASP A 620 10.46 -4.74 18.80
N ARG A 621 11.77 -4.85 19.02
CA ARG A 621 12.62 -4.04 19.92
C ARG A 621 12.14 -3.96 21.38
N ARG A 622 11.00 -3.32 21.62
CA ARG A 622 10.39 -3.07 22.94
C ARG A 622 8.92 -3.48 23.04
N LYS A 623 8.27 -3.86 21.93
CA LYS A 623 6.84 -4.21 21.91
C LYS A 623 6.63 -5.66 21.52
N GLN A 624 5.78 -6.35 22.26
CA GLN A 624 5.35 -7.70 21.91
C GLN A 624 4.42 -7.66 20.69
N VAL A 625 4.65 -8.55 19.74
CA VAL A 625 3.80 -8.77 18.55
C VAL A 625 3.35 -10.22 18.47
N TYR A 626 2.38 -10.49 17.60
CA TYR A 626 1.74 -11.80 17.49
C TYR A 626 1.74 -12.30 16.05
N MET A 627 1.93 -13.61 15.85
CA MET A 627 1.74 -14.20 14.52
C MET A 627 0.26 -14.23 14.17
N HIS A 628 -0.09 -13.71 13.00
CA HIS A 628 -1.47 -13.76 12.52
C HIS A 628 -1.89 -15.22 12.25
N PRO A 629 -3.15 -15.62 12.47
CA PRO A 629 -3.61 -16.99 12.22
C PRO A 629 -3.46 -17.49 10.77
N SER A 630 -3.26 -16.59 9.80
CA SER A 630 -2.99 -16.97 8.41
C SER A 630 -1.53 -17.32 8.14
N SER A 631 -0.60 -16.94 9.02
CA SER A 631 0.82 -17.22 8.84
C SER A 631 1.09 -18.69 9.09
N ILE A 632 1.96 -19.29 8.28
CA ILE A 632 2.40 -20.68 8.47
C ILE A 632 3.19 -20.86 9.78
N ASN A 633 3.73 -19.78 10.34
CA ASN A 633 4.47 -19.78 11.60
C ASN A 633 3.56 -19.64 12.84
N CYS A 634 2.23 -19.52 12.66
CA CYS A 634 1.31 -19.43 13.78
C CYS A 634 1.19 -20.78 14.51
N GLY A 635 1.68 -20.83 15.76
CA GLY A 635 1.58 -22.03 16.61
C GLY A 635 2.53 -23.17 16.22
N VAL A 636 3.57 -22.88 15.46
CA VAL A 636 4.58 -23.86 14.98
C VAL A 636 5.92 -23.54 15.64
N PRO A 637 6.78 -24.54 15.95
CA PRO A 637 8.14 -24.29 16.42
C PRO A 637 8.96 -23.51 15.38
N ILE A 638 9.83 -22.62 15.86
CA ILE A 638 10.67 -21.76 15.03
C ILE A 638 12.12 -21.94 15.43
N SER A 639 12.94 -22.39 14.48
CA SER A 639 14.35 -22.65 14.73
C SER A 639 15.17 -21.36 14.81
N SER A 640 14.94 -20.40 13.91
CA SER A 640 15.65 -19.12 13.90
C SER A 640 15.36 -18.26 15.14
N ALA A 641 16.37 -17.49 15.58
CA ALA A 641 16.23 -16.48 16.62
C ALA A 641 15.48 -15.22 16.13
N TYR A 642 15.41 -15.03 14.81
CA TYR A 642 14.85 -13.83 14.20
C TYR A 642 13.91 -14.16 13.04
N LEU A 643 12.82 -13.40 12.92
CA LEU A 643 11.93 -13.41 11.76
C LEU A 643 11.87 -12.01 11.14
N GLY A 644 11.96 -11.94 9.82
CA GLY A 644 11.62 -10.75 9.04
C GLY A 644 10.12 -10.69 8.75
N TYR A 645 9.56 -9.50 8.65
CA TYR A 645 8.16 -9.27 8.25
C TYR A 645 8.06 -8.14 7.22
N HIS A 646 6.96 -8.09 6.47
CA HIS A 646 6.74 -7.02 5.47
C HIS A 646 5.85 -5.89 5.98
N ILE A 647 4.73 -6.25 6.63
CA ILE A 647 3.77 -5.31 7.20
C ILE A 647 3.33 -5.79 8.59
N LYS A 648 2.88 -4.87 9.43
CA LYS A 648 2.14 -5.18 10.67
C LYS A 648 0.68 -4.83 10.50
N LEU A 649 -0.19 -5.63 11.10
CA LEU A 649 -1.62 -5.37 11.21
C LEU A 649 -1.92 -4.98 12.65
N VAL A 650 -2.17 -3.69 12.86
CA VAL A 650 -2.52 -3.16 14.17
C VAL A 650 -4.02 -3.33 14.38
N THR A 651 -4.37 -4.01 15.46
CA THR A 651 -5.71 -4.00 16.07
C THR A 651 -5.66 -3.14 17.32
N SER A 652 -6.80 -2.76 17.90
CA SER A 652 -6.76 -1.90 19.10
C SER A 652 -6.09 -2.56 20.31
N SER A 653 -6.01 -3.89 20.37
CA SER A 653 -5.40 -4.62 21.50
C SER A 653 -4.07 -5.30 21.18
N LYS A 654 -3.82 -5.64 19.91
CA LYS A 654 -2.67 -6.46 19.49
C LYS A 654 -2.13 -6.07 18.12
N VAL A 655 -0.83 -6.25 17.94
CA VAL A 655 -0.14 -6.06 16.67
C VAL A 655 0.20 -7.42 16.08
N TYR A 656 -0.29 -7.70 14.87
CA TYR A 656 -0.14 -8.99 14.20
C TYR A 656 0.81 -8.92 13.01
N LEU A 657 1.55 -10.01 12.78
CA LEU A 657 2.38 -10.23 11.60
C LEU A 657 1.66 -11.21 10.65
N PRO A 658 1.05 -10.72 9.55
CA PRO A 658 0.36 -11.57 8.57
C PRO A 658 1.29 -12.45 7.74
N VAL A 659 2.53 -11.99 7.55
CA VAL A 659 3.56 -12.63 6.74
C VAL A 659 4.86 -12.52 7.51
N SER A 660 5.51 -13.65 7.77
CA SER A 660 6.81 -13.73 8.41
C SER A 660 7.73 -14.70 7.69
N SER A 661 9.04 -14.44 7.76
CA SER A 661 10.07 -15.31 7.18
C SER A 661 11.25 -15.43 8.12
N ALA A 662 11.75 -16.64 8.35
CA ALA A 662 12.99 -16.81 9.07
C ALA A 662 14.12 -16.05 8.37
N VAL A 663 14.87 -15.29 9.15
CA VAL A 663 16.07 -14.58 8.71
C VAL A 663 17.23 -15.06 9.56
N THR A 664 18.40 -15.19 8.95
CA THR A 664 19.57 -15.70 9.66
C THR A 664 20.41 -14.55 10.22
N PRO A 665 21.12 -14.78 11.35
CA PRO A 665 22.08 -13.83 11.88
C PRO A 665 23.09 -13.33 10.84
N LEU A 666 23.66 -14.20 10.00
CA LEU A 666 24.60 -13.76 8.98
C LEU A 666 23.97 -12.87 7.90
N ALA A 667 22.74 -13.18 7.47
CA ALA A 667 22.03 -12.32 6.51
C ALA A 667 21.74 -10.93 7.11
N LEU A 668 21.37 -10.87 8.40
CA LEU A 668 21.21 -9.60 9.12
C LEU A 668 22.55 -8.87 9.30
N ALA A 669 23.63 -9.62 9.58
CA ALA A 669 24.97 -9.08 9.67
C ALA A 669 25.44 -8.51 8.33
N LEU A 670 25.07 -9.08 7.19
CA LEU A 670 25.50 -8.60 5.88
C LEU A 670 24.64 -7.43 5.37
N PHE A 671 23.32 -7.49 5.54
CA PHE A 671 22.37 -6.55 4.91
C PHE A 671 21.71 -5.56 5.85
N GLY A 672 21.88 -5.74 7.16
CA GLY A 672 21.33 -4.86 8.18
C GLY A 672 22.07 -3.53 8.30
N GLY A 673 21.70 -2.76 9.31
CA GLY A 673 22.22 -1.42 9.58
C GLY A 673 23.60 -1.43 10.22
N HIS A 674 23.84 -0.51 11.16
CA HIS A 674 25.15 -0.29 11.75
C HIS A 674 25.62 -1.53 12.52
N LEU A 675 26.78 -2.08 12.15
CA LEU A 675 27.36 -3.27 12.76
C LEU A 675 28.42 -2.85 13.78
N GLU A 676 28.16 -3.12 15.06
CA GLU A 676 29.05 -2.77 16.17
C GLU A 676 29.62 -4.02 16.82
N TYR A 677 30.88 -3.92 17.27
CA TYR A 677 31.52 -4.96 18.05
C TYR A 677 32.32 -4.31 19.20
N PRO A 678 32.09 -4.71 20.46
CA PRO A 678 32.84 -4.19 21.59
C PRO A 678 34.26 -4.77 21.58
N TRP A 679 35.20 -4.07 20.95
CA TRP A 679 36.60 -4.48 20.83
C TRP A 679 37.34 -4.55 22.17
N THR A 680 36.77 -3.99 23.25
CA THR A 680 37.38 -3.96 24.58
C THR A 680 37.28 -5.29 25.34
N THR A 681 36.47 -6.25 24.88
CA THR A 681 36.20 -7.53 25.56
C THR A 681 36.78 -8.74 24.83
N PHE A 682 37.96 -8.59 24.20
CA PHE A 682 38.59 -9.60 23.32
C PHE A 682 38.84 -10.99 23.95
N LEU A 683 38.83 -11.09 25.28
CA LEU A 683 39.16 -12.31 26.04
C LEU A 683 37.93 -13.12 26.48
N ASP A 684 36.71 -12.58 26.37
CA ASP A 684 35.50 -13.31 26.73
C ASP A 684 35.01 -14.17 25.57
N ARG A 685 34.80 -15.46 25.84
CA ARG A 685 34.23 -16.44 24.88
C ARG A 685 32.76 -16.16 24.52
N THR A 686 32.16 -15.12 25.09
CA THR A 686 30.78 -14.67 24.94
C THR A 686 30.68 -13.32 24.23
N SER A 687 31.66 -12.95 23.39
CA SER A 687 31.59 -11.71 22.62
C SER A 687 30.44 -11.75 21.61
N HIS A 688 29.54 -10.76 21.66
CA HIS A 688 28.43 -10.59 20.73
C HIS A 688 28.63 -9.32 19.91
N ALA A 689 28.42 -9.40 18.59
CA ALA A 689 28.26 -8.21 17.76
C ALA A 689 26.79 -7.76 17.81
N THR A 690 26.52 -6.50 17.54
CA THR A 690 25.16 -5.97 17.43
C THR A 690 24.91 -5.32 16.09
N VAL A 691 23.71 -5.52 15.53
CA VAL A 691 23.21 -4.71 14.40
C VAL A 691 22.13 -3.78 14.94
N ASP A 692 22.30 -2.48 14.66
CA ASP A 692 21.46 -1.39 15.18
C ASP A 692 21.27 -1.45 16.71
N GLN A 693 22.31 -1.90 17.43
CA GLN A 693 22.36 -1.97 18.91
C GLN A 693 21.37 -2.93 19.59
N TRP A 694 20.53 -3.66 18.85
CA TRP A 694 19.52 -4.55 19.45
C TRP A 694 19.49 -5.97 18.87
N ILE A 695 19.89 -6.17 17.61
CA ILE A 695 20.01 -7.50 17.01
C ILE A 695 21.34 -8.08 17.46
N GLN A 696 21.31 -9.10 18.30
CA GLN A 696 22.50 -9.74 18.85
C GLN A 696 22.97 -10.86 17.93
N LEU A 697 24.24 -10.81 17.55
CA LEU A 697 24.90 -11.79 16.70
C LEU A 697 25.97 -12.50 17.53
N PRO A 698 25.76 -13.77 17.91
CA PRO A 698 26.79 -14.55 18.59
C PRO A 698 27.92 -14.91 17.62
N CYS A 699 28.97 -14.08 17.58
CA CYS A 699 30.08 -14.28 16.67
C CYS A 699 31.39 -13.69 17.22
N ALA A 700 32.52 -14.30 16.85
CA ALA A 700 33.85 -13.79 17.18
C ALA A 700 34.19 -12.54 16.36
N GLY A 701 35.07 -11.68 16.89
CA GLY A 701 35.54 -10.47 16.20
C GLY A 701 36.11 -10.73 14.79
N ARG A 702 36.73 -11.89 14.54
CA ARG A 702 37.19 -12.28 13.19
C ARG A 702 36.03 -12.37 12.17
N THR A 703 34.89 -12.91 12.60
CA THR A 703 33.68 -12.98 11.76
C THR A 703 33.14 -11.58 11.46
N VAL A 704 33.17 -10.68 12.45
CA VAL A 704 32.78 -9.28 12.24
C VAL A 704 33.67 -8.60 11.21
N MET A 705 35.01 -8.74 11.33
CA MET A 705 35.95 -8.19 10.34
C MET A 705 35.67 -8.71 8.92
N LEU A 706 35.42 -10.02 8.79
CA LEU A 706 35.04 -10.62 7.53
C LEU A 706 33.76 -9.99 6.97
N VAL A 707 32.69 -9.92 7.76
CA VAL A 707 31.41 -9.32 7.33
C VAL A 707 31.58 -7.85 6.94
N THR A 708 32.37 -7.07 7.67
CA THR A 708 32.66 -5.67 7.34
C THR A 708 33.35 -5.55 5.99
N GLU A 709 34.34 -6.40 5.69
CA GLU A 709 35.00 -6.40 4.39
C GLU A 709 34.07 -6.88 3.27
N LEU A 710 33.21 -7.89 3.53
CA LEU A 710 32.18 -8.34 2.59
C LEU A 710 31.20 -7.21 2.23
N ARG A 711 30.72 -6.45 3.24
CA ARG A 711 29.85 -5.27 3.04
C ARG A 711 30.52 -4.23 2.16
N ARG A 712 31.79 -3.91 2.44
CA ARG A 712 32.58 -2.95 1.65
C ARG A 712 32.72 -3.39 0.21
N ARG A 713 33.10 -4.65 -0.04
CA ARG A 713 33.25 -5.21 -1.39
C ARG A 713 31.94 -5.25 -2.19
N LEU A 714 30.81 -5.54 -1.53
CA LEU A 714 29.50 -5.45 -2.15
C LEU A 714 29.12 -4.00 -2.53
N ALA A 715 29.46 -3.03 -1.67
CA ALA A 715 29.28 -1.61 -1.99
C ALA A 715 30.15 -1.16 -3.18
N ASP A 716 31.41 -1.59 -3.25
CA ASP A 716 32.31 -1.33 -4.39
C ASP A 716 31.76 -1.92 -5.70
N LEU A 717 31.15 -3.11 -5.63
CA LEU A 717 30.49 -3.74 -6.78
C LEU A 717 29.30 -2.88 -7.26
N LEU A 718 28.44 -2.43 -6.35
CA LEU A 718 27.33 -1.53 -6.69
C LEU A 718 27.83 -0.18 -7.23
N GLN A 719 28.90 0.40 -6.67
CA GLN A 719 29.48 1.66 -7.16
C GLN A 719 30.02 1.53 -8.59
N ARG A 720 30.68 0.43 -8.92
CA ARG A 720 31.12 0.20 -10.32
C ARG A 720 29.92 0.17 -11.26
N THR A 721 28.80 -0.45 -10.87
CA THR A 721 27.60 -0.49 -11.73
C THR A 721 26.94 0.86 -11.97
N THR A 722 27.09 1.86 -11.09
CA THR A 722 26.53 3.21 -11.33
C THR A 722 27.33 4.01 -12.37
N ALA A 723 28.65 3.86 -12.40
CA ALA A 723 29.54 4.61 -13.29
C ALA A 723 29.41 4.20 -14.78
N PHE A 724 29.09 2.93 -15.06
CA PHE A 724 29.04 2.40 -16.44
C PHE A 724 27.64 2.44 -17.09
N GLY A 725 26.61 2.86 -16.36
CA GLY A 725 25.19 2.76 -16.75
C GLY A 725 24.72 3.53 -17.99
N ARG A 726 25.59 4.23 -18.73
CA ARG A 726 25.25 4.90 -20.00
C ARG A 726 25.75 4.20 -21.27
N TYR A 727 26.69 3.25 -21.14
CA TYR A 727 27.24 2.51 -22.27
C TYR A 727 27.28 1.04 -21.91
N GLY A 728 26.20 0.32 -22.24
CA GLY A 728 25.91 -1.07 -21.87
C GLY A 728 27.14 -1.94 -21.58
N CYS A 729 27.39 -2.22 -20.30
CA CYS A 729 28.33 -3.24 -19.83
C CYS A 729 27.66 -4.20 -18.84
N LYS A 730 28.16 -5.44 -18.85
CA LYS A 730 27.48 -6.71 -18.55
C LYS A 730 27.54 -7.18 -17.09
N LEU A 731 27.63 -6.31 -16.09
CA LEU A 731 28.11 -6.70 -14.75
C LEU A 731 27.04 -6.68 -13.64
N ALA A 732 26.18 -7.71 -13.60
CA ALA A 732 25.71 -8.32 -12.33
C ALA A 732 25.10 -9.72 -12.52
N THR A 733 25.55 -10.48 -13.53
CA THR A 733 25.26 -11.92 -13.60
C THR A 733 26.50 -12.68 -13.17
N PRO A 734 26.38 -13.78 -12.39
CA PRO A 734 27.55 -14.55 -11.96
C PRO A 734 28.50 -14.92 -13.12
N SER A 735 27.96 -15.12 -14.32
CA SER A 735 28.71 -15.43 -15.55
C SER A 735 29.57 -14.28 -16.12
N ALA A 736 29.27 -13.03 -15.79
CA ALA A 736 29.96 -11.85 -16.30
C ALA A 736 30.73 -11.04 -15.23
N MET A 737 30.71 -11.50 -13.97
CA MET A 737 31.54 -10.97 -12.89
C MET A 737 33.03 -11.24 -13.12
N GLU A 738 33.86 -10.28 -12.70
CA GLU A 738 35.31 -10.49 -12.56
C GLU A 738 35.58 -11.70 -11.64
N PRO A 739 36.66 -12.47 -11.84
CA PRO A 739 36.92 -13.68 -11.07
C PRO A 739 36.93 -13.46 -9.55
N GLN A 740 37.43 -12.30 -9.11
CA GLN A 740 37.48 -11.92 -7.69
C GLN A 740 36.08 -11.66 -7.10
N ASP A 741 35.21 -11.00 -7.86
CA ASP A 741 33.82 -10.72 -7.46
C ASP A 741 32.99 -12.01 -7.41
N ARG A 742 33.23 -12.93 -8.35
CA ARG A 742 32.59 -14.26 -8.33
C ARG A 742 33.02 -15.05 -7.09
N ALA A 743 34.32 -15.07 -6.77
CA ALA A 743 34.83 -15.77 -5.59
C ALA A 743 34.24 -15.21 -4.28
N LEU A 744 34.05 -13.89 -4.20
CA LEU A 744 33.37 -13.22 -3.10
C LEU A 744 31.92 -13.73 -2.95
N VAL A 745 31.14 -13.70 -4.04
CA VAL A 745 29.74 -14.15 -4.04
C VAL A 745 29.63 -15.62 -3.65
N ASP A 746 30.49 -16.48 -4.22
CA ASP A 746 30.52 -17.91 -3.90
C ASP A 746 30.87 -18.17 -2.43
N ALA A 747 31.78 -17.37 -1.84
CA ALA A 747 32.12 -17.47 -0.42
C ALA A 747 30.93 -17.12 0.47
N VAL A 748 30.19 -16.05 0.17
CA VAL A 748 28.98 -15.66 0.91
C VAL A 748 27.90 -16.75 0.81
N ILE A 749 27.67 -17.29 -0.39
CA ILE A 749 26.71 -18.38 -0.60
C ILE A 749 27.05 -19.62 0.24
N ARG A 750 28.34 -19.99 0.32
CA ARG A 750 28.77 -21.11 1.16
C ARG A 750 28.48 -20.86 2.64
N LEU A 751 28.78 -19.66 3.15
CA LEU A 751 28.51 -19.31 4.54
C LEU A 751 27.01 -19.43 4.90
N TRP A 752 26.11 -18.98 4.01
CA TRP A 752 24.67 -19.13 4.24
C TRP A 752 24.20 -20.59 4.20
N ARG A 753 24.79 -21.42 3.33
CA ARG A 753 24.46 -22.85 3.29
C ARG A 753 24.89 -23.56 4.57
N ASP A 754 26.06 -23.23 5.09
CA ASP A 754 26.57 -23.80 6.35
C ASP A 754 25.69 -23.39 7.54
N GLU A 755 25.27 -22.12 7.60
CA GLU A 755 24.33 -21.62 8.62
C GLU A 755 22.93 -22.24 8.45
N GLY A 756 22.43 -22.35 7.21
CA GLY A 756 21.15 -23.00 6.90
C GLY A 756 21.13 -24.47 7.31
N ALA A 757 22.22 -25.21 7.07
CA ALA A 757 22.36 -26.59 7.50
C ALA A 757 22.27 -26.73 9.02
N GLN A 758 22.87 -25.82 9.79
CA GLN A 758 22.77 -25.80 11.25
C GLN A 758 21.33 -25.56 11.73
N ILE A 759 20.56 -24.72 11.03
CA ILE A 759 19.15 -24.43 11.35
C ILE A 759 18.25 -25.64 11.03
N THR A 760 18.51 -26.35 9.94
CA THR A 760 17.74 -27.55 9.56
C THR A 760 18.11 -28.80 10.34
N CYS A 761 19.35 -28.88 10.85
CA CYS A 761 19.85 -30.02 11.62
C CYS A 761 19.63 -29.91 13.13
N ALA A 762 19.05 -28.82 13.64
CA ALA A 762 18.58 -28.75 15.03
C ALA A 762 17.43 -29.76 15.22
N PRO A 763 17.64 -30.89 15.93
CA PRO A 763 16.65 -31.95 16.00
C PRO A 763 15.55 -31.57 16.99
N ASN A 764 14.40 -32.20 16.80
CA ASN A 764 13.43 -32.47 17.85
C ASN A 764 14.13 -33.12 19.06
N SER A 765 14.64 -32.31 20.00
CA SER A 765 15.06 -32.75 21.33
C SER A 765 14.08 -32.27 22.38
#